data_AF-A0A067F1T5-F1
#
_entry.id   AF-A0A067F1T5-F1
#
_cell.length_a   1.000
_cell.length_b   1.000
_cell.length_c   1.000
_cell.angle_alpha   90.00
_cell.angle_beta   90.00
_cell.angle_gamma   90.00
#
_symmetry.space_group_name_H-M   'P 1'
#
loop_
_entity.id
_entity.type
_entity.pdbx_description
1 polymer ?
#
loop_
_entity_poly.entity_id
_entity_poly.type
_entity_poly.pdbx_seq_one_letter_code
_entity_poly.pdbx_strand_id
1 'polypeptide(L)'
;MVEIVISVAAKISEYLVAPMILPFTYLCNYKSNFENLKNEIGKLRVARESVLHRVDDAKRNGEDIEQKVEKWLSDVDKIMDAAGQIIEDEERAKNSRCFRGLCPNLTTCYQFSKKAAKEWCYEAFESRMSTLNDVLNALNNPNVNMIGVYGMAGVGKTKLVKEAPRLAKKISFLMRSCLQSESRRARRLCERLKKEKKILVILDNIWASLDFEKVGIPFGDNHKGCKVLMTARNPDISGDYAENEDLQSIAKDVAKACGCLPIAIVTIARALRNKSVFEWKNALQELRRPSGRSFTGVPAEAYSTIELSYNHLEGEELKSTFLLCSLMVHIQSATIQYLLSYGMGLGLFGGIDRIEEAWNRVYMLVNKLKTSCLLLDGHTSEEFSMHDVVRDVAISIAFRDQGVFSMNDGVFPRGLSDKEALKRCPAISLHNCKIDELLEGLECPQLKLLHMATEDLSVQQIPNNFFIGMTELRVLDFVAMHLPSLPSSLCLLSNLQTLCLDYGVFGDVSIIGELKTLEILSFQGSNIEEFPREIGQLTRLRLLNLAYCNLLKVIPSNVLSSLSRLEELYMGYTFVEWEIEGLNNVRSKASLHELKQLSYLTNLEIQIQDANVLPKGLLSKKLKRYKIFIGDEWNWSDQLQNSRILKLKLNNSTWLKDDVFMQMKGIEELYLDEMRGVKNIVYDLDREGFPKLKHPQIQNNPYFLYVIDSVKHVPRDAFRALESLSLSNLINLEKICHGKLKAESFCKLTTLKVKSCDKLSFIFSFSVARSLPQLQTIEVIACKNMKEIFAVV
;
A
#
# COMPACT_ATOMS: atom_id res chain seq x y z
N MET A 1 42.94 -1.24 16.23
CA MET A 1 42.15 -2.46 15.92
C MET A 1 40.67 -2.13 15.70
N VAL A 2 40.04 -1.36 16.61
CA VAL A 2 38.60 -0.98 16.57
C VAL A 2 38.15 -0.41 15.21
N GLU A 3 38.94 0.46 14.57
CA GLU A 3 38.62 1.07 13.26
C GLU A 3 38.34 0.04 12.15
N ILE A 4 39.00 -1.13 12.17
CA ILE A 4 38.76 -2.18 11.18
C ILE A 4 37.39 -2.83 11.42
N VAL A 5 37.02 -3.04 12.68
CA VAL A 5 35.70 -3.55 13.08
C VAL A 5 34.61 -2.55 12.70
N ILE A 6 34.83 -1.26 12.95
CA ILE A 6 33.90 -0.18 12.56
C ILE A 6 33.80 -0.08 11.03
N SER A 7 34.90 -0.10 10.29
CA SER A 7 34.91 -0.01 8.82
C SER A 7 34.17 -1.18 8.15
N VAL A 8 34.28 -2.40 8.71
CA VAL A 8 33.54 -3.57 8.26
C VAL A 8 32.06 -3.50 8.68
N ALA A 9 31.77 -3.14 9.93
CA ALA A 9 30.39 -3.03 10.45
C ALA A 9 29.58 -1.92 9.75
N ALA A 10 30.21 -0.78 9.43
CA ALA A 10 29.59 0.32 8.69
C ALA A 10 29.24 -0.11 7.25
N LYS A 11 30.14 -0.82 6.55
CA LYS A 11 29.82 -1.39 5.24
C LYS A 11 28.71 -2.43 5.30
N ILE A 12 28.70 -3.27 6.33
CA ILE A 12 27.60 -4.22 6.55
C ILE A 12 26.27 -3.46 6.80
N SER A 13 26.27 -2.36 7.55
CA SER A 13 25.05 -1.59 7.81
C SER A 13 24.53 -0.84 6.57
N GLU A 14 25.41 -0.36 5.68
CA GLU A 14 25.02 0.21 4.38
C GLU A 14 24.29 -0.84 3.49
N TYR A 15 24.73 -2.10 3.48
CA TYR A 15 24.12 -3.16 2.68
C TYR A 15 22.90 -3.85 3.32
N LEU A 16 22.58 -3.57 4.59
CA LEU A 16 21.37 -4.10 5.25
C LEU A 16 20.10 -3.27 4.98
N VAL A 17 20.23 -2.11 4.33
CA VAL A 17 19.08 -1.26 3.98
C VAL A 17 18.43 -1.72 2.67
N ALA A 18 17.33 -2.47 2.82
CA ALA A 18 16.43 -3.00 1.78
C ALA A 18 16.84 -4.35 1.12
N PRO A 19 15.87 -5.22 0.73
CA PRO A 19 14.42 -4.97 0.67
C PRO A 19 13.63 -5.53 1.86
N MET A 20 12.93 -4.65 2.59
CA MET A 20 11.78 -5.04 3.41
C MET A 20 10.56 -5.27 2.51
N ILE A 21 10.31 -6.51 2.07
CA ILE A 21 9.08 -6.86 1.34
C ILE A 21 8.47 -8.16 1.90
N LEU A 22 7.14 -8.16 2.05
CA LEU A 22 6.33 -9.27 2.58
C LEU A 22 5.78 -10.17 1.45
N PRO A 23 5.13 -11.29 1.81
CA PRO A 23 5.73 -12.61 1.88
C PRO A 23 6.03 -13.30 0.52
N PHE A 24 5.83 -12.65 -0.63
CA PHE A 24 5.93 -13.29 -1.96
C PHE A 24 7.34 -13.31 -2.57
N THR A 25 8.20 -12.34 -2.23
CA THR A 25 9.60 -12.23 -2.72
C THR A 25 10.46 -13.45 -2.39
N TYR A 26 10.16 -14.15 -1.28
CA TYR A 26 10.90 -15.32 -0.81
C TYR A 26 10.82 -16.54 -1.74
N LEU A 27 9.82 -16.64 -2.62
CA LEU A 27 9.78 -17.71 -3.63
C LEU A 27 10.69 -17.41 -4.84
N CYS A 28 10.77 -16.15 -5.28
CA CYS A 28 11.50 -15.81 -6.50
C CYS A 28 13.03 -15.78 -6.29
N ASN A 29 13.50 -15.22 -5.17
CA ASN A 29 14.93 -14.99 -4.96
C ASN A 29 15.67 -16.12 -4.22
N TYR A 30 15.03 -17.28 -4.02
CA TYR A 30 15.56 -18.44 -3.27
C TYR A 30 17.04 -18.73 -3.54
N LYS A 31 17.43 -18.84 -4.81
CA LYS A 31 18.80 -19.20 -5.21
C LYS A 31 19.81 -18.09 -4.91
N SER A 32 19.44 -16.83 -5.13
CA SER A 32 20.26 -15.66 -4.80
C SER A 32 20.49 -15.54 -3.29
N ASN A 33 19.45 -15.80 -2.49
CA ASN A 33 19.53 -15.76 -1.03
C ASN A 33 20.51 -16.80 -0.46
N PHE A 34 20.56 -18.02 -1.04
CA PHE A 34 21.50 -19.06 -0.60
C PHE A 34 22.93 -18.83 -1.12
N GLU A 35 23.12 -18.29 -2.33
CA GLU A 35 24.46 -17.88 -2.81
C GLU A 35 25.03 -16.74 -1.95
N ASN A 36 24.22 -15.72 -1.65
CA ASN A 36 24.62 -14.64 -0.75
C ASN A 36 24.97 -15.17 0.66
N LEU A 37 24.16 -16.07 1.22
CA LEU A 37 24.45 -16.71 2.51
C LEU A 37 25.80 -17.45 2.48
N LYS A 38 26.08 -18.26 1.43
CA LYS A 38 27.38 -18.93 1.27
C LYS A 38 28.55 -17.95 1.16
N ASN A 39 28.35 -16.83 0.45
CA ASN A 39 29.36 -15.78 0.27
C ASN A 39 29.66 -15.02 1.57
N GLU A 40 28.64 -14.60 2.33
CA GLU A 40 28.84 -13.88 3.59
C GLU A 40 29.45 -14.76 4.69
N ILE A 41 29.09 -16.06 4.78
CA ILE A 41 29.77 -17.01 5.67
C ILE A 41 31.25 -17.15 5.28
N GLY A 42 31.56 -17.15 3.97
CA GLY A 42 32.93 -17.14 3.47
C GLY A 42 33.75 -15.95 3.99
N LYS A 43 33.17 -14.74 3.98
CA LYS A 43 33.80 -13.53 4.55
C LYS A 43 33.93 -13.60 6.07
N LEU A 44 32.88 -14.06 6.76
CA LEU A 44 32.85 -14.16 8.23
C LEU A 44 33.92 -15.13 8.74
N ARG A 45 34.15 -16.26 8.05
CA ARG A 45 35.24 -17.19 8.35
C ARG A 45 36.62 -16.53 8.24
N VAL A 46 36.90 -15.80 7.16
CA VAL A 46 38.18 -15.09 6.97
C VAL A 46 38.39 -14.02 8.05
N ALA A 47 37.33 -13.30 8.44
CA ALA A 47 37.40 -12.35 9.55
C ALA A 47 37.69 -13.03 10.89
N ARG A 48 37.05 -14.18 11.17
CA ARG A 48 37.28 -15.00 12.38
C ARG A 48 38.72 -15.52 12.44
N GLU A 49 39.23 -16.08 11.34
CA GLU A 49 40.61 -16.58 11.23
C GLU A 49 41.63 -15.45 11.48
N SER A 50 41.41 -14.26 10.94
CA SER A 50 42.27 -13.08 11.18
C SER A 50 42.23 -12.58 12.64
N VAL A 51 41.13 -12.78 13.36
CA VAL A 51 41.05 -12.45 14.80
C VAL A 51 41.71 -13.54 15.64
N LEU A 52 41.48 -14.81 15.31
CA LEU A 52 42.06 -15.95 16.03
C LEU A 52 43.59 -15.92 16.00
N HIS A 53 44.20 -15.68 14.83
CA HIS A 53 45.66 -15.53 14.73
C HIS A 53 46.23 -14.47 15.68
N ARG A 54 45.55 -13.33 15.83
CA ARG A 54 45.96 -12.25 16.73
C ARG A 54 45.75 -12.58 18.20
N VAL A 55 44.72 -13.36 18.53
CA VAL A 55 44.51 -13.93 19.87
C VAL A 55 45.62 -14.91 20.21
N ASP A 56 46.06 -15.74 19.25
CA ASP A 56 47.17 -16.67 19.46
C ASP A 56 48.53 -15.96 19.57
N ASP A 57 48.73 -14.84 18.86
CA ASP A 57 49.92 -13.98 19.02
C ASP A 57 49.96 -13.31 20.39
N ALA A 58 48.84 -12.73 20.84
CA ALA A 58 48.73 -12.15 22.19
C ALA A 58 48.95 -13.21 23.28
N LYS A 59 48.36 -14.41 23.16
CA LYS A 59 48.62 -15.54 24.08
C LYS A 59 50.08 -16.02 24.05
N ARG A 60 50.77 -15.96 22.90
CA ARG A 60 52.23 -16.22 22.81
C ARG A 60 53.08 -15.17 23.52
N ASN A 61 52.64 -13.91 23.53
CA ASN A 61 53.31 -12.82 24.24
C ASN A 61 53.02 -12.80 25.76
N GLY A 62 52.09 -13.63 26.25
CA GLY A 62 51.64 -13.63 27.64
C GLY A 62 50.60 -12.55 27.97
N GLU A 63 49.89 -12.03 26.97
CA GLU A 63 48.83 -11.02 27.14
C GLU A 63 47.48 -11.70 27.47
N ASP A 64 46.78 -11.20 28.49
CA ASP A 64 45.42 -11.64 28.85
C ASP A 64 44.40 -11.21 27.80
N ILE A 65 43.53 -12.13 27.39
CA ILE A 65 42.51 -11.87 26.37
C ILE A 65 41.20 -11.43 27.00
N GLU A 66 40.68 -10.28 26.57
CA GLU A 66 39.39 -9.78 27.05
C GLU A 66 38.26 -10.77 26.73
N GLN A 67 37.47 -11.15 27.74
CA GLN A 67 36.37 -12.13 27.62
C GLN A 67 35.37 -11.81 26.49
N LYS A 68 35.22 -10.53 26.11
CA LYS A 68 34.37 -10.10 24.99
C LYS A 68 34.87 -10.61 23.63
N VAL A 69 36.18 -10.82 23.46
CA VAL A 69 36.80 -11.36 22.24
C VAL A 69 36.62 -12.88 22.18
N GLU A 70 36.83 -13.59 23.29
CA GLU A 70 36.56 -15.03 23.37
C GLU A 70 35.06 -15.34 23.19
N LYS A 71 34.19 -14.52 23.77
CA LYS A 71 32.74 -14.55 23.52
C LYS A 71 32.42 -14.30 22.03
N TRP A 72 33.01 -13.28 21.40
CA TRP A 72 32.79 -12.99 19.98
C TRP A 72 33.20 -14.17 19.09
N LEU A 73 34.38 -14.78 19.31
CA LEU A 73 34.81 -15.98 18.60
C LEU A 73 33.79 -17.11 18.78
N SER A 74 33.37 -17.38 20.03
CA SER A 74 32.38 -18.41 20.36
C SER A 74 31.01 -18.14 19.74
N ASP A 75 30.55 -16.89 19.65
CA ASP A 75 29.25 -16.54 19.06
C ASP A 75 29.30 -16.57 17.53
N VAL A 76 30.44 -16.21 16.91
CA VAL A 76 30.67 -16.41 15.47
C VAL A 76 30.72 -17.90 15.11
N ASP A 77 31.32 -18.76 15.94
CA ASP A 77 31.29 -20.22 15.75
C ASP A 77 29.85 -20.75 15.72
N LYS A 78 29.01 -20.40 16.71
CA LYS A 78 27.59 -20.79 16.74
C LYS A 78 26.83 -20.34 15.49
N ILE A 79 27.15 -19.14 14.95
CA ILE A 79 26.54 -18.61 13.73
C ILE A 79 27.00 -19.40 12.50
N MET A 80 28.30 -19.72 12.40
CA MET A 80 28.86 -20.51 11.31
C MET A 80 28.31 -21.94 11.31
N ASP A 81 28.21 -22.59 12.48
CA ASP A 81 27.62 -23.93 12.63
C ASP A 81 26.14 -23.94 12.25
N ALA A 82 25.35 -23.01 12.78
CA ALA A 82 23.91 -22.93 12.51
C ALA A 82 23.62 -22.64 11.03
N ALA A 83 24.43 -21.81 10.37
CA ALA A 83 24.29 -21.48 8.96
C ALA A 83 24.84 -22.59 8.04
N GLY A 84 25.92 -23.27 8.45
CA GLY A 84 26.42 -24.49 7.81
C GLY A 84 25.39 -25.61 7.81
N GLN A 85 24.71 -25.83 8.94
CA GLN A 85 23.63 -26.81 9.04
C GLN A 85 22.41 -26.45 8.16
N ILE A 86 22.10 -25.15 7.99
CA ILE A 86 21.08 -24.68 7.03
C ILE A 86 21.50 -24.95 5.57
N ILE A 87 22.79 -24.89 5.25
CA ILE A 87 23.34 -25.24 3.93
C ILE A 87 23.30 -26.76 3.71
N GLU A 88 23.70 -27.56 4.69
CA GLU A 88 23.61 -29.03 4.60
C GLU A 88 22.16 -29.51 4.43
N ASP A 89 21.22 -28.96 5.19
CA ASP A 89 19.80 -29.33 5.07
C ASP A 89 19.21 -28.91 3.72
N GLU A 90 19.75 -27.89 3.05
CA GLU A 90 19.37 -27.52 1.68
C GLU A 90 19.87 -28.54 0.65
N GLU A 91 21.12 -28.99 0.77
CA GLU A 91 21.71 -30.01 -0.10
C GLU A 91 21.12 -31.41 0.16
N ARG A 92 20.70 -31.67 1.40
CA ARG A 92 19.95 -32.87 1.83
C ARG A 92 18.48 -32.83 1.36
N ALA A 93 17.86 -31.66 1.31
CA ALA A 93 16.52 -31.45 0.77
C ALA A 93 16.45 -31.57 -0.78
N LYS A 94 17.51 -31.17 -1.49
CA LYS A 94 17.64 -31.43 -2.94
C LYS A 94 17.63 -32.91 -3.30
N ASN A 95 18.19 -33.76 -2.43
CA ASN A 95 18.43 -35.17 -2.70
C ASN A 95 17.32 -36.12 -2.22
N SER A 96 16.30 -35.63 -1.50
CA SER A 96 15.20 -36.45 -0.96
C SER A 96 13.92 -36.37 -1.81
N ARG A 97 13.46 -37.53 -2.31
CA ARG A 97 12.25 -37.67 -3.15
C ARG A 97 11.05 -38.17 -2.32
N CYS A 98 9.84 -37.69 -2.64
CA CYS A 98 8.59 -38.18 -2.04
C CYS A 98 7.75 -39.04 -3.02
N PHE A 99 6.79 -39.78 -2.49
CA PHE A 99 5.98 -40.73 -3.26
C PHE A 99 5.18 -40.05 -4.39
N ARG A 100 5.17 -40.70 -5.57
CA ARG A 100 4.68 -40.19 -6.88
C ARG A 100 5.54 -39.09 -7.55
N GLY A 101 6.72 -38.76 -7.02
CA GLY A 101 7.90 -38.50 -7.85
C GLY A 101 7.97 -37.20 -8.67
N LEU A 102 7.23 -36.16 -8.29
CA LEU A 102 7.31 -34.83 -8.93
C LEU A 102 7.67 -33.74 -7.90
N CYS A 103 8.73 -32.99 -8.22
CA CYS A 103 9.29 -31.83 -7.51
C CYS A 103 9.94 -32.08 -6.12
N PRO A 104 11.00 -31.32 -5.76
CA PRO A 104 11.46 -31.22 -4.38
C PRO A 104 10.44 -30.44 -3.52
N ASN A 105 10.48 -30.62 -2.20
CA ASN A 105 9.43 -30.09 -1.32
C ASN A 105 9.53 -28.57 -1.12
N LEU A 106 8.85 -27.83 -1.99
CA LEU A 106 8.71 -26.37 -1.96
C LEU A 106 8.23 -25.83 -0.60
N THR A 107 7.41 -26.59 0.14
CA THR A 107 6.95 -26.23 1.49
C THR A 107 8.12 -26.09 2.46
N THR A 108 9.08 -27.02 2.40
CA THR A 108 10.26 -27.03 3.27
C THR A 108 11.29 -26.00 2.82
N CYS A 109 11.50 -25.85 1.51
CA CYS A 109 12.40 -24.82 0.96
C CYS A 109 11.90 -23.39 1.31
N TYR A 110 10.59 -23.16 1.24
CA TYR A 110 9.94 -21.95 1.75
C TYR A 110 10.16 -21.77 3.25
N GLN A 111 10.01 -22.82 4.06
CA GLN A 111 10.27 -22.75 5.51
C GLN A 111 11.74 -22.44 5.84
N PHE A 112 12.71 -22.99 5.10
CA PHE A 112 14.14 -22.73 5.33
C PHE A 112 14.59 -21.35 4.86
N SER A 113 14.18 -20.89 3.67
CA SER A 113 14.46 -19.51 3.23
C SER A 113 13.81 -18.48 4.16
N LYS A 114 12.58 -18.76 4.62
CA LYS A 114 11.86 -17.99 5.65
C LYS A 114 12.47 -18.12 7.06
N LYS A 115 13.33 -19.12 7.33
CA LYS A 115 14.14 -19.19 8.55
C LYS A 115 15.34 -18.27 8.42
N ALA A 116 16.17 -18.46 7.38
CA ALA A 116 17.37 -17.66 7.13
C ALA A 116 17.07 -16.14 7.11
N ALA A 117 15.99 -15.71 6.45
CA ALA A 117 15.60 -14.30 6.43
C ALA A 117 14.91 -13.78 7.71
N LYS A 118 14.55 -14.64 8.67
CA LYS A 118 13.92 -14.25 9.94
C LYS A 118 14.91 -14.05 11.08
N GLU A 119 15.97 -14.85 11.13
CA GLU A 119 16.97 -14.78 12.22
C GLU A 119 17.72 -13.42 12.21
N TRP A 120 17.91 -12.81 11.02
CA TRP A 120 18.68 -11.57 10.84
C TRP A 120 17.88 -10.25 10.77
N CYS A 121 16.54 -10.29 10.77
CA CYS A 121 15.71 -9.13 10.44
C CYS A 121 15.03 -8.47 11.68
N TYR A 122 15.81 -8.14 12.71
CA TYR A 122 15.34 -7.43 13.91
C TYR A 122 16.32 -6.33 14.34
N GLU A 123 15.82 -5.10 14.53
CA GLU A 123 16.58 -4.01 15.16
C GLU A 123 16.75 -4.30 16.66
N ALA A 124 17.83 -4.99 16.99
CA ALA A 124 18.13 -5.49 18.33
C ALA A 124 18.58 -4.39 19.30
N PHE A 125 17.63 -3.61 19.81
CA PHE A 125 17.77 -3.02 21.14
C PHE A 125 17.74 -4.16 22.17
N GLU A 126 18.84 -4.39 22.89
CA GLU A 126 19.00 -5.53 23.81
C GLU A 126 17.87 -5.65 24.84
N SER A 127 17.40 -4.50 25.37
CA SER A 127 16.28 -4.41 26.30
C SER A 127 15.00 -5.08 25.78
N ARG A 128 14.69 -4.93 24.48
CA ARG A 128 13.51 -5.56 23.85
C ARG A 128 13.68 -7.06 23.65
N MET A 129 14.91 -7.53 23.41
CA MET A 129 15.19 -8.96 23.32
C MET A 129 15.02 -9.66 24.67
N SER A 130 15.38 -9.00 25.80
CA SER A 130 15.07 -9.51 27.14
C SER A 130 13.55 -9.68 27.31
N THR A 131 12.77 -8.60 27.17
CA THR A 131 11.31 -8.66 27.36
C THR A 131 10.62 -9.65 26.42
N LEU A 132 11.14 -9.81 25.19
CA LEU A 132 10.64 -10.81 24.24
C LEU A 132 10.91 -12.24 24.73
N ASN A 133 12.11 -12.51 25.24
CA ASN A 133 12.45 -13.80 25.84
C ASN A 133 11.62 -14.08 27.10
N ASP A 134 11.39 -13.09 27.95
CA ASP A 134 10.55 -13.21 29.15
C ASP A 134 9.10 -13.58 28.79
N VAL A 135 8.52 -12.93 27.78
CA VAL A 135 7.19 -13.26 27.24
C VAL A 135 7.17 -14.66 26.61
N LEU A 136 8.22 -15.07 25.89
CA LEU A 136 8.32 -16.42 25.32
C LEU A 136 8.43 -17.50 26.41
N ASN A 137 9.20 -17.25 27.47
CA ASN A 137 9.32 -18.14 28.63
C ASN A 137 7.98 -18.27 29.37
N ALA A 138 7.27 -17.17 29.59
CA ALA A 138 5.93 -17.16 30.17
C ALA A 138 4.88 -17.85 29.26
N LEU A 139 4.98 -17.71 27.94
CA LEU A 139 4.14 -18.44 26.97
C LEU A 139 4.39 -19.95 27.01
N ASN A 140 5.61 -20.40 27.31
CA ASN A 140 5.96 -21.83 27.41
C ASN A 140 5.66 -22.45 28.79
N ASN A 141 5.70 -21.67 29.88
CA ASN A 141 5.45 -22.17 31.24
C ASN A 141 3.99 -22.66 31.41
N PRO A 142 3.73 -23.93 31.80
CA PRO A 142 2.38 -24.49 31.90
C PRO A 142 1.53 -23.90 33.04
N ASN A 143 2.14 -23.25 34.03
CA ASN A 143 1.45 -22.68 35.19
C ASN A 143 1.04 -21.20 35.00
N VAL A 144 1.48 -20.56 33.90
CA VAL A 144 1.24 -19.13 33.63
C VAL A 144 0.11 -18.96 32.61
N ASN A 145 -1.09 -18.63 33.06
CA ASN A 145 -2.25 -18.47 32.17
C ASN A 145 -2.47 -17.03 31.67
N MET A 146 -1.83 -16.03 32.30
CA MET A 146 -1.94 -14.61 31.91
C MET A 146 -0.57 -13.94 31.87
N ILE A 147 -0.36 -13.06 30.89
CA ILE A 147 0.88 -12.30 30.66
C ILE A 147 0.50 -10.84 30.34
N GLY A 148 1.01 -9.89 31.13
CA GLY A 148 0.80 -8.45 30.91
C GLY A 148 2.09 -7.76 30.44
N VAL A 149 2.03 -7.07 29.30
CA VAL A 149 3.12 -6.27 28.73
C VAL A 149 2.73 -4.79 28.81
N TYR A 150 3.18 -4.10 29.85
CA TYR A 150 2.87 -2.68 30.09
C TYR A 150 4.03 -1.76 29.65
N GLY A 151 3.75 -0.47 29.52
CA GLY A 151 4.71 0.54 28.99
C GLY A 151 4.00 1.74 28.38
N MET A 152 4.69 2.86 28.13
CA MET A 152 4.08 4.04 27.49
C MET A 152 3.55 3.78 26.06
N ALA A 153 2.81 4.74 25.50
CA ALA A 153 2.43 4.74 24.08
C ALA A 153 3.69 4.82 23.19
N GLY A 154 3.65 4.29 21.96
CA GLY A 154 4.79 4.35 21.01
C GLY A 154 6.02 3.48 21.34
N VAL A 155 6.20 2.99 22.58
CA VAL A 155 7.38 2.20 23.02
C VAL A 155 7.64 0.92 22.20
N GLY A 156 6.59 0.37 21.57
CA GLY A 156 6.67 -0.79 20.67
C GLY A 156 5.95 -2.05 21.16
N LYS A 157 5.19 -1.98 22.28
CA LYS A 157 4.44 -3.10 22.89
C LYS A 157 3.66 -3.93 21.86
N THR A 158 2.86 -3.27 21.04
CA THR A 158 2.07 -3.85 19.94
C THR A 158 2.92 -4.59 18.91
N LYS A 159 4.17 -4.16 18.64
CA LYS A 159 5.10 -4.85 17.74
C LYS A 159 5.66 -6.11 18.42
N LEU A 160 6.07 -6.01 19.70
CA LEU A 160 6.55 -7.14 20.51
C LEU A 160 5.47 -8.23 20.69
N VAL A 161 4.25 -7.83 21.03
CA VAL A 161 3.11 -8.75 21.22
C VAL A 161 2.57 -9.33 19.90
N LYS A 162 2.82 -8.68 18.75
CA LYS A 162 2.57 -9.27 17.43
C LYS A 162 3.66 -10.28 17.02
N GLU A 163 4.90 -10.16 17.51
CA GLU A 163 6.00 -11.08 17.17
C GLU A 163 6.19 -12.27 18.13
N ALA A 164 6.00 -12.12 19.44
CA ALA A 164 6.16 -13.26 20.38
C ALA A 164 5.34 -14.51 19.99
N PRO A 165 4.06 -14.41 19.55
CA PRO A 165 3.30 -15.55 19.04
C PRO A 165 3.87 -16.14 17.73
N ARG A 166 4.49 -15.30 16.88
CA ARG A 166 5.09 -15.70 15.60
C ARG A 166 6.38 -16.50 15.79
N LEU A 167 7.04 -16.36 16.94
CA LEU A 167 8.22 -17.13 17.34
C LEU A 167 7.86 -18.40 18.11
N ALA A 168 6.81 -18.37 18.95
CA ALA A 168 6.36 -19.51 19.78
C ALA A 168 5.84 -20.75 18.99
N LYS A 169 5.67 -20.65 17.67
CA LYS A 169 5.50 -21.75 16.68
C LYS A 169 4.37 -22.79 16.88
N LYS A 170 3.61 -22.82 17.98
CA LYS A 170 2.72 -23.97 18.29
C LYS A 170 1.43 -23.67 19.07
N ILE A 171 0.71 -22.60 18.72
CA ILE A 171 -0.61 -22.24 19.29
C ILE A 171 -1.56 -21.80 18.17
N SER A 172 -2.85 -22.17 18.23
CA SER A 172 -3.88 -21.65 17.32
C SER A 172 -4.33 -20.24 17.73
N PHE A 173 -4.67 -19.41 16.74
CA PHE A 173 -4.87 -17.97 16.88
C PHE A 173 -6.32 -17.57 16.58
N LEU A 174 -6.91 -16.68 17.37
CA LEU A 174 -8.21 -16.09 17.04
C LEU A 174 -8.36 -14.62 17.52
N MET A 175 -8.87 -13.80 16.59
CA MET A 175 -9.57 -12.53 16.79
C MET A 175 -8.76 -11.25 17.16
N ARG A 176 -9.24 -10.12 16.63
CA ARG A 176 -8.97 -8.75 17.11
C ARG A 176 -10.29 -8.15 17.61
N SER A 177 -10.19 -7.07 18.39
CA SER A 177 -11.26 -6.33 19.06
C SER A 177 -12.59 -6.17 18.28
N CYS A 178 -13.69 -6.57 18.91
CA CYS A 178 -14.77 -5.65 19.29
C CYS A 178 -15.68 -6.33 20.33
N LEU A 179 -16.18 -5.57 21.32
CA LEU A 179 -16.83 -6.14 22.50
C LEU A 179 -18.07 -5.35 22.94
N GLN A 180 -19.22 -5.73 22.39
CA GLN A 180 -20.54 -5.44 22.94
C GLN A 180 -21.34 -6.75 23.08
N SER A 181 -22.24 -6.81 24.06
CA SER A 181 -22.77 -8.07 24.57
C SER A 181 -24.02 -8.58 23.85
N GLU A 182 -23.84 -9.56 22.97
CA GLU A 182 -24.87 -10.56 22.71
C GLU A 182 -24.50 -11.89 23.39
N SER A 183 -25.22 -12.28 24.44
CA SER A 183 -24.92 -13.48 25.23
C SER A 183 -24.92 -14.78 24.41
N ARG A 184 -25.61 -14.80 23.26
CA ARG A 184 -25.59 -15.91 22.29
C ARG A 184 -24.26 -16.00 21.51
N ARG A 185 -23.59 -14.88 21.23
CA ARG A 185 -22.26 -14.86 20.58
C ARG A 185 -21.17 -15.31 21.55
N ALA A 186 -21.14 -14.75 22.76
CA ALA A 186 -20.21 -15.14 23.81
C ALA A 186 -20.27 -16.66 24.13
N ARG A 187 -21.48 -17.22 24.27
CA ARG A 187 -21.67 -18.66 24.49
C ARG A 187 -21.14 -19.50 23.33
N ARG A 188 -21.46 -19.15 22.07
CA ARG A 188 -20.94 -19.84 20.88
C ARG A 188 -19.42 -19.73 20.74
N LEU A 189 -18.81 -18.61 21.16
CA LEU A 189 -17.36 -18.44 21.19
C LEU A 189 -16.75 -19.39 22.24
N CYS A 190 -17.27 -19.40 23.46
CA CYS A 190 -16.80 -20.28 24.54
C CYS A 190 -16.92 -21.77 24.15
N GLU A 191 -18.05 -22.18 23.56
CA GLU A 191 -18.29 -23.55 23.09
C GLU A 191 -17.43 -23.96 21.86
N ARG A 192 -16.87 -22.99 21.11
CA ARG A 192 -15.84 -23.26 20.09
C ARG A 192 -14.44 -23.32 20.71
N LEU A 193 -14.09 -22.35 21.55
CA LEU A 193 -12.79 -22.26 22.20
C LEU A 193 -12.51 -23.49 23.10
N LYS A 194 -13.49 -23.98 23.86
CA LYS A 194 -13.37 -25.21 24.68
C LYS A 194 -13.08 -26.51 23.89
N LYS A 195 -13.01 -26.47 22.56
CA LYS A 195 -12.61 -27.60 21.69
C LYS A 195 -11.12 -27.56 21.26
N GLU A 196 -10.46 -26.41 21.42
CA GLU A 196 -9.08 -26.16 20.97
C GLU A 196 -8.06 -26.46 22.07
N LYS A 197 -7.25 -27.50 21.92
CA LYS A 197 -6.35 -28.01 22.99
C LYS A 197 -5.33 -27.00 23.54
N LYS A 198 -4.96 -25.97 22.77
CA LYS A 198 -4.11 -24.85 23.21
C LYS A 198 -4.55 -23.56 22.51
N ILE A 199 -4.75 -22.49 23.28
CA ILE A 199 -5.31 -21.22 22.81
C ILE A 199 -4.43 -20.07 23.31
N LEU A 200 -4.14 -19.08 22.46
CA LEU A 200 -3.60 -17.80 22.89
C LEU A 200 -4.54 -16.67 22.46
N VAL A 201 -5.16 -16.03 23.44
CA VAL A 201 -5.96 -14.81 23.25
C VAL A 201 -5.03 -13.61 23.40
N ILE A 202 -5.09 -12.65 22.47
CA ILE A 202 -4.28 -11.43 22.50
C ILE A 202 -5.20 -10.22 22.63
N LEU A 203 -5.00 -9.44 23.69
CA LEU A 203 -5.81 -8.27 24.04
C LEU A 203 -4.91 -7.03 24.07
N ASP A 204 -4.67 -6.45 22.90
CA ASP A 204 -3.82 -5.27 22.74
C ASP A 204 -4.60 -4.00 23.14
N ASN A 205 -3.94 -3.09 23.88
CA ASN A 205 -4.45 -1.78 24.32
C ASN A 205 -5.71 -1.83 25.20
N ILE A 206 -5.68 -2.58 26.32
CA ILE A 206 -6.77 -2.62 27.30
C ILE A 206 -6.79 -1.33 28.15
N TRP A 207 -7.96 -0.69 28.29
CA TRP A 207 -8.14 0.55 29.06
C TRP A 207 -8.90 0.37 30.40
N ALA A 208 -9.61 -0.74 30.60
CA ALA A 208 -10.37 -1.06 31.83
C ALA A 208 -10.39 -2.58 32.11
N SER A 209 -10.81 -3.00 33.31
CA SER A 209 -10.87 -4.42 33.68
C SER A 209 -11.87 -5.21 32.83
N LEU A 210 -11.50 -6.43 32.44
CA LEU A 210 -12.27 -7.26 31.51
C LEU A 210 -12.79 -8.55 32.17
N ASP A 211 -14.08 -8.82 32.00
CA ASP A 211 -14.75 -10.02 32.49
C ASP A 211 -14.76 -11.12 31.41
N PHE A 212 -13.84 -12.07 31.49
CA PHE A 212 -13.67 -13.12 30.48
C PHE A 212 -14.91 -14.02 30.31
N GLU A 213 -15.74 -14.19 31.34
CA GLU A 213 -16.93 -15.05 31.26
C GLU A 213 -18.05 -14.36 30.47
N LYS A 214 -18.28 -13.06 30.71
CA LYS A 214 -19.19 -12.23 29.88
C LYS A 214 -18.73 -12.13 28.42
N VAL A 215 -17.42 -12.15 28.19
CA VAL A 215 -16.82 -12.14 26.84
C VAL A 215 -16.93 -13.49 26.13
N GLY A 216 -17.03 -14.60 26.87
CA GLY A 216 -17.03 -15.95 26.31
C GLY A 216 -15.64 -16.55 26.08
N ILE A 217 -14.61 -16.07 26.79
CA ILE A 217 -13.26 -16.66 26.80
C ILE A 217 -13.17 -17.65 27.98
N PRO A 218 -12.96 -18.96 27.74
CA PRO A 218 -12.77 -19.90 28.82
C PRO A 218 -11.36 -19.74 29.42
N PHE A 219 -11.28 -19.50 30.73
CA PHE A 219 -10.05 -19.15 31.44
C PHE A 219 -9.91 -19.93 32.76
N GLY A 220 -8.68 -20.12 33.26
CA GLY A 220 -8.41 -20.89 34.48
C GLY A 220 -8.82 -22.37 34.35
N ASP A 221 -9.40 -22.95 35.40
CA ASP A 221 -9.85 -24.36 35.39
C ASP A 221 -10.90 -24.67 34.31
N ASN A 222 -11.63 -23.65 33.81
CA ASN A 222 -12.55 -23.81 32.69
C ASN A 222 -11.86 -24.19 31.37
N HIS A 223 -10.55 -23.90 31.20
CA HIS A 223 -9.73 -24.43 30.10
C HIS A 223 -8.21 -24.28 30.35
N LYS A 224 -7.58 -25.33 30.91
CA LYS A 224 -6.13 -25.34 31.27
C LYS A 224 -5.14 -25.22 30.09
N GLY A 225 -5.64 -25.15 28.86
CA GLY A 225 -4.84 -24.86 27.66
C GLY A 225 -4.95 -23.41 27.16
N CYS A 226 -5.69 -22.53 27.84
CA CYS A 226 -5.91 -21.15 27.43
C CYS A 226 -4.93 -20.18 28.09
N LYS A 227 -4.21 -19.38 27.29
CA LYS A 227 -3.34 -18.29 27.72
C LYS A 227 -3.87 -16.94 27.21
N VAL A 228 -3.72 -15.90 28.02
CA VAL A 228 -4.09 -14.51 27.68
C VAL A 228 -2.86 -13.61 27.72
N LEU A 229 -2.56 -12.91 26.63
CA LEU A 229 -1.48 -11.93 26.51
C LEU A 229 -2.09 -10.54 26.27
N MET A 230 -1.79 -9.57 27.13
CA MET A 230 -2.43 -8.24 27.11
C MET A 230 -1.42 -7.08 27.18
N THR A 231 -1.80 -5.88 26.70
CA THR A 231 -0.96 -4.67 26.82
C THR A 231 -1.65 -3.50 27.54
N ALA A 232 -0.86 -2.77 28.35
CA ALA A 232 -1.30 -1.68 29.24
C ALA A 232 -0.26 -0.53 29.35
N ARG A 233 -0.43 0.44 30.26
CA ARG A 233 0.44 1.64 30.39
C ARG A 233 0.92 1.92 31.84
N ASN A 234 2.23 1.76 32.11
CA ASN A 234 3.03 2.44 33.15
C ASN A 234 4.55 2.16 32.93
N PRO A 235 5.52 2.81 33.63
CA PRO A 235 6.95 2.88 33.24
C PRO A 235 7.87 1.91 34.05
N ASP A 236 9.20 1.80 33.88
CA ASP A 236 10.25 2.55 33.13
C ASP A 236 11.01 1.61 32.11
N ILE A 237 12.30 1.60 31.71
CA ILE A 237 13.61 2.28 31.99
C ILE A 237 14.41 2.41 30.65
N SER A 238 15.48 3.21 30.58
CA SER A 238 16.26 3.58 29.37
C SER A 238 17.66 2.92 29.20
N GLY A 239 18.31 3.16 28.04
CA GLY A 239 19.67 2.71 27.66
C GLY A 239 20.32 3.65 26.60
N ASP A 240 21.63 3.50 26.29
CA ASP A 240 22.50 4.60 25.80
C ASP A 240 23.48 4.22 24.63
N TYR A 241 24.36 5.16 24.22
CA TYR A 241 25.51 5.16 23.25
C TYR A 241 25.18 5.51 21.77
N ALA A 242 25.71 6.58 21.12
CA ALA A 242 27.08 7.06 20.78
C ALA A 242 27.34 6.89 19.24
N GLU A 243 28.10 7.70 18.47
CA GLU A 243 29.15 8.71 18.75
C GLU A 243 29.07 10.02 17.89
N ASN A 244 29.69 11.10 18.39
CA ASN A 244 30.27 12.31 17.76
C ASN A 244 30.36 13.43 18.85
N GLU A 245 31.35 13.35 19.74
CA GLU A 245 31.34 13.82 21.14
C GLU A 245 30.48 15.06 21.48
N ASP A 246 30.78 16.23 20.90
CA ASP A 246 30.11 17.49 21.23
C ASP A 246 28.61 17.44 20.85
N LEU A 247 28.32 16.94 19.65
CA LEU A 247 26.96 16.78 19.10
C LEU A 247 26.24 15.58 19.74
N GLN A 248 26.99 14.53 20.13
CA GLN A 248 26.54 13.35 20.86
C GLN A 248 26.07 13.69 22.28
N SER A 249 26.74 14.61 22.99
CA SER A 249 26.29 15.05 24.31
C SER A 249 24.89 15.68 24.23
N ILE A 250 24.70 16.55 23.23
CA ILE A 250 23.43 17.24 22.94
C ILE A 250 22.39 16.22 22.43
N ALA A 251 22.76 15.29 21.55
CA ALA A 251 21.86 14.28 21.01
C ALA A 251 21.38 13.28 22.07
N LYS A 252 22.26 12.86 23.00
CA LYS A 252 21.85 12.07 24.19
C LYS A 252 20.85 12.84 25.04
N ASP A 253 21.08 14.14 25.26
CA ASP A 253 20.18 14.97 26.05
C ASP A 253 18.84 15.28 25.34
N VAL A 254 18.84 15.41 24.01
CA VAL A 254 17.62 15.47 23.19
C VAL A 254 16.86 14.15 23.29
N ALA A 255 17.53 13.00 23.14
CA ALA A 255 16.89 11.68 23.23
C ALA A 255 16.27 11.40 24.62
N LYS A 256 16.91 11.88 25.71
CA LYS A 256 16.33 11.88 27.06
C LYS A 256 15.09 12.77 27.13
N ALA A 257 15.15 13.99 26.58
CA ALA A 257 14.02 14.92 26.54
C ALA A 257 12.83 14.41 25.69
N CYS A 258 13.05 13.47 24.77
CA CYS A 258 12.02 12.75 24.03
C CYS A 258 11.28 11.67 24.87
N GLY A 259 11.52 11.57 26.18
CA GLY A 259 10.90 10.58 27.06
C GLY A 259 11.25 9.12 26.72
N CYS A 260 12.39 8.90 26.05
CA CYS A 260 12.78 7.60 25.47
C CYS A 260 11.77 6.99 24.47
N LEU A 261 10.87 7.82 23.89
CA LEU A 261 9.83 7.36 22.98
C LEU A 261 10.39 7.18 21.55
N PRO A 262 10.38 5.96 20.96
CA PRO A 262 11.06 5.67 19.70
C PRO A 262 10.58 6.53 18.53
N ILE A 263 9.26 6.77 18.42
CA ILE A 263 8.68 7.62 17.38
C ILE A 263 9.17 9.07 17.51
N ALA A 264 9.18 9.62 18.74
CA ALA A 264 9.63 10.97 19.01
C ALA A 264 11.13 11.14 18.65
N ILE A 265 11.98 10.23 19.15
CA ILE A 265 13.43 10.23 18.89
C ILE A 265 13.72 10.18 17.39
N VAL A 266 13.09 9.28 16.65
CA VAL A 266 13.35 9.12 15.20
C VAL A 266 12.90 10.35 14.42
N THR A 267 11.73 10.92 14.73
CA THR A 267 11.23 12.11 14.03
C THR A 267 12.14 13.33 14.27
N ILE A 268 12.54 13.62 15.52
CA ILE A 268 13.41 14.78 15.79
C ILE A 268 14.84 14.56 15.29
N ALA A 269 15.39 13.34 15.37
CA ALA A 269 16.71 13.03 14.82
C ALA A 269 16.75 13.19 13.29
N ARG A 270 15.61 13.01 12.60
CA ARG A 270 15.48 13.34 11.17
C ARG A 270 15.27 14.84 10.91
N ALA A 271 14.51 15.54 11.75
CA ALA A 271 14.32 17.00 11.63
C ALA A 271 15.62 17.81 11.89
N LEU A 272 16.47 17.32 12.80
CA LEU A 272 17.79 17.89 13.11
C LEU A 272 18.93 17.29 12.26
N ARG A 273 18.61 16.41 11.29
CA ARG A 273 19.61 15.82 10.39
C ARG A 273 20.28 16.92 9.55
N ASN A 274 21.60 16.87 9.47
CA ASN A 274 22.44 17.86 8.78
C ASN A 274 22.31 19.31 9.32
N LYS A 275 21.71 19.52 10.50
CA LYS A 275 21.64 20.83 11.15
C LYS A 275 22.89 21.13 11.98
N SER A 276 23.15 22.42 12.19
CA SER A 276 24.31 22.90 12.95
C SER A 276 24.20 22.61 14.45
N VAL A 277 25.35 22.57 15.14
CA VAL A 277 25.42 22.41 16.60
C VAL A 277 24.60 23.48 17.35
N PHE A 278 24.46 24.68 16.78
CA PHE A 278 23.64 25.75 17.35
C PHE A 278 22.14 25.45 17.26
N GLU A 279 21.66 24.90 16.13
CA GLU A 279 20.27 24.44 15.98
C GLU A 279 19.97 23.28 16.93
N TRP A 280 20.89 22.32 17.09
CA TRP A 280 20.77 21.23 18.07
C TRP A 280 20.70 21.75 19.52
N LYS A 281 21.48 22.79 19.87
CA LYS A 281 21.41 23.44 21.20
C LYS A 281 20.09 24.18 21.40
N ASN A 282 19.57 24.88 20.38
CA ASN A 282 18.26 25.54 20.46
C ASN A 282 17.12 24.52 20.60
N ALA A 283 17.13 23.46 19.80
CA ALA A 283 16.16 22.36 19.89
C ALA A 283 16.12 21.72 21.28
N LEU A 284 17.29 21.47 21.88
CA LEU A 284 17.38 20.99 23.27
C LEU A 284 16.85 22.01 24.28
N GLN A 285 17.08 23.31 24.06
CA GLN A 285 16.52 24.35 24.92
C GLN A 285 15.00 24.44 24.81
N GLU A 286 14.43 24.26 23.62
CA GLU A 286 12.98 24.24 23.39
C GLU A 286 12.32 23.02 24.02
N LEU A 287 12.88 21.81 23.85
CA LEU A 287 12.43 20.59 24.54
C LEU A 287 12.55 20.67 26.07
N ARG A 288 13.46 21.51 26.59
CA ARG A 288 13.62 21.75 28.04
C ARG A 288 12.73 22.85 28.60
N ARG A 289 12.00 23.61 27.78
CA ARG A 289 10.99 24.56 28.27
C ARG A 289 9.78 23.75 28.77
N PRO A 290 9.31 23.94 30.00
CA PRO A 290 8.15 23.19 30.51
C PRO A 290 6.91 23.54 29.68
N SER A 291 6.38 22.56 28.95
CA SER A 291 5.16 22.70 28.18
C SER A 291 3.97 22.89 29.12
N GLY A 292 3.46 24.12 29.25
CA GLY A 292 2.24 24.45 30.00
C GLY A 292 0.95 23.93 29.34
N ARG A 293 1.03 22.78 28.65
CA ARG A 293 0.02 22.20 27.76
C ARG A 293 0.07 20.68 27.91
N SER A 294 -0.86 20.10 28.67
CA SER A 294 -1.10 18.67 28.66
C SER A 294 -2.36 18.36 27.84
N PHE A 295 -2.22 17.48 26.85
CA PHE A 295 -3.35 16.93 26.10
C PHE A 295 -3.64 15.51 26.56
N THR A 296 -4.91 15.18 26.75
CA THR A 296 -5.34 13.90 27.32
C THR A 296 -5.00 12.72 26.42
N GLY A 297 -3.97 11.95 26.79
CA GLY A 297 -3.60 10.67 26.14
C GLY A 297 -2.20 10.62 25.52
N VAL A 298 -1.58 11.78 25.29
CA VAL A 298 -0.24 11.95 24.68
C VAL A 298 0.76 12.46 25.73
N PRO A 299 1.95 11.84 25.89
CA PRO A 299 3.00 12.36 26.77
C PRO A 299 3.50 13.75 26.31
N ALA A 300 3.80 14.64 27.26
CA ALA A 300 4.24 16.01 26.97
C ALA A 300 5.57 16.05 26.18
N GLU A 301 6.43 15.06 26.41
CA GLU A 301 7.68 14.80 25.73
C GLU A 301 7.43 14.43 24.26
N ALA A 302 6.45 13.56 23.99
CA ALA A 302 6.04 13.19 22.64
C ALA A 302 5.48 14.41 21.90
N TYR A 303 4.60 15.16 22.56
CA TYR A 303 3.97 16.36 22.01
C TYR A 303 5.04 17.38 21.57
N SER A 304 5.89 17.79 22.50
CA SER A 304 6.93 18.80 22.26
C SER A 304 7.92 18.37 21.18
N THR A 305 8.25 17.07 21.10
CA THR A 305 9.16 16.54 20.09
C THR A 305 8.55 16.50 18.68
N ILE A 306 7.28 16.12 18.57
CA ILE A 306 6.58 16.07 17.27
C ILE A 306 6.21 17.49 16.80
N GLU A 307 5.80 18.37 17.72
CA GLU A 307 5.63 19.81 17.45
C GLU A 307 6.92 20.46 16.96
N LEU A 308 8.05 20.21 17.62
CA LEU A 308 9.35 20.73 17.19
C LEU A 308 9.74 20.21 15.80
N SER A 309 9.42 18.94 15.51
CA SER A 309 9.65 18.34 14.19
C SER A 309 8.75 18.94 13.09
N TYR A 310 7.50 19.29 13.42
CA TYR A 310 6.59 20.04 12.55
C TYR A 310 7.08 21.47 12.28
N ASN A 311 7.58 22.16 13.31
CA ASN A 311 8.13 23.52 13.18
C ASN A 311 9.35 23.56 12.24
N HIS A 312 10.12 22.46 12.16
CA HIS A 312 11.26 22.30 11.25
C HIS A 312 10.87 21.96 9.79
N LEU A 313 9.58 21.80 9.46
CA LEU A 313 9.16 21.53 8.08
C LEU A 313 9.37 22.73 7.15
N GLU A 314 9.94 22.45 5.98
CA GLU A 314 10.27 23.44 4.94
C GLU A 314 9.00 24.00 4.26
N GLY A 315 8.46 25.07 4.83
CA GLY A 315 7.42 25.90 4.22
C GLY A 315 5.99 25.50 4.57
N GLU A 316 5.09 26.48 4.47
CA GLU A 316 3.71 26.36 4.95
C GLU A 316 2.85 25.40 4.11
N GLU A 317 3.21 25.14 2.85
CA GLU A 317 2.58 24.09 2.03
C GLU A 317 2.82 22.69 2.62
N LEU A 318 4.06 22.38 3.02
CA LEU A 318 4.44 21.08 3.59
C LEU A 318 3.82 20.88 4.97
N LYS A 319 3.78 21.94 5.78
CA LYS A 319 3.07 21.98 7.07
C LYS A 319 1.57 21.78 6.89
N SER A 320 0.93 22.53 6.00
CA SER A 320 -0.51 22.42 5.71
C SER A 320 -0.86 21.04 5.16
N THR A 321 0.00 20.45 4.32
CA THR A 321 -0.14 19.05 3.85
C THR A 321 -0.11 18.09 5.03
N PHE A 322 0.82 18.24 5.99
CA PHE A 322 0.90 17.40 7.18
C PHE A 322 -0.35 17.50 8.06
N LEU A 323 -0.84 18.72 8.33
CA LEU A 323 -2.07 18.93 9.09
C LEU A 323 -3.28 18.34 8.37
N LEU A 324 -3.39 18.56 7.05
CA LEU A 324 -4.45 18.00 6.21
C LEU A 324 -4.46 16.46 6.24
N CYS A 325 -3.29 15.82 6.10
CA CYS A 325 -3.13 14.36 6.26
C CYS A 325 -3.65 13.82 7.59
N SER A 326 -3.66 14.62 8.67
CA SER A 326 -4.14 14.16 9.99
C SER A 326 -5.66 14.03 10.07
N LEU A 327 -6.41 14.76 9.23
CA LEU A 327 -7.88 14.83 9.21
C LEU A 327 -8.54 13.70 8.41
N MET A 328 -7.75 12.78 7.84
CA MET A 328 -8.16 11.86 6.76
C MET A 328 -8.13 10.37 7.13
N VAL A 329 -7.58 10.00 8.29
CA VAL A 329 -6.96 8.68 8.53
C VAL A 329 -7.93 7.58 9.01
N HIS A 330 -9.24 7.74 8.75
CA HIS A 330 -10.26 6.76 9.17
C HIS A 330 -11.07 6.14 8.02
N ILE A 331 -10.88 6.61 6.78
CA ILE A 331 -11.19 5.81 5.59
C ILE A 331 -10.23 4.60 5.57
N GLN A 332 -10.65 3.46 5.00
CA GLN A 332 -9.81 2.26 4.94
C GLN A 332 -8.54 2.50 4.10
N SER A 333 -7.45 2.84 4.80
CA SER A 333 -6.21 3.46 4.29
C SER A 333 -6.39 4.89 3.76
N ALA A 334 -5.50 5.79 4.17
CA ALA A 334 -5.47 7.17 3.67
C ALA A 334 -4.76 7.19 2.31
N THR A 335 -5.52 7.39 1.24
CA THR A 335 -4.97 7.39 -0.13
C THR A 335 -4.42 8.76 -0.51
N ILE A 336 -3.40 8.75 -1.38
CA ILE A 336 -2.81 9.94 -1.99
C ILE A 336 -3.84 10.68 -2.87
N GLN A 337 -4.87 9.98 -3.37
CA GLN A 337 -5.96 10.56 -4.15
C GLN A 337 -6.84 11.52 -3.33
N TYR A 338 -7.24 11.18 -2.11
CA TYR A 338 -7.98 12.14 -1.26
C TYR A 338 -7.12 13.39 -0.96
N LEU A 339 -5.81 13.22 -0.79
CA LEU A 339 -4.89 14.33 -0.49
C LEU A 339 -4.71 15.27 -1.70
N LEU A 340 -4.70 14.70 -2.91
CA LEU A 340 -4.81 15.44 -4.17
C LEU A 340 -6.12 16.23 -4.21
N SER A 341 -7.26 15.55 -4.05
CA SER A 341 -8.60 16.18 -4.10
C SER A 341 -8.73 17.34 -3.13
N TYR A 342 -8.37 17.13 -1.87
CA TYR A 342 -8.45 18.15 -0.82
C TYR A 342 -7.47 19.31 -1.08
N GLY A 343 -6.22 19.02 -1.44
CA GLY A 343 -5.21 20.05 -1.69
C GLY A 343 -5.52 20.89 -2.94
N MET A 344 -6.13 20.30 -3.96
CA MET A 344 -6.65 21.01 -5.13
C MET A 344 -7.77 21.97 -4.74
N GLY A 345 -8.85 21.49 -4.10
CA GLY A 345 -9.98 22.34 -3.72
C GLY A 345 -9.65 23.40 -2.65
N LEU A 346 -8.69 23.14 -1.77
CA LEU A 346 -8.18 24.16 -0.84
C LEU A 346 -7.27 25.20 -1.51
N GLY A 347 -6.83 24.98 -2.75
CA GLY A 347 -5.84 25.83 -3.43
C GLY A 347 -4.43 25.71 -2.85
N LEU A 348 -4.11 24.59 -2.21
CA LEU A 348 -2.82 24.32 -1.55
C LEU A 348 -1.65 24.29 -2.54
N PHE A 349 -1.89 23.74 -3.73
CA PHE A 349 -0.87 23.60 -4.79
C PHE A 349 -0.91 24.81 -5.74
N GLY A 350 -0.47 25.96 -5.25
CA GLY A 350 -0.54 27.23 -5.96
C GLY A 350 0.17 27.20 -7.33
N GLY A 351 -0.52 27.67 -8.37
CA GLY A 351 0.03 27.80 -9.73
C GLY A 351 0.02 26.52 -10.58
N ILE A 352 -0.79 25.51 -10.21
CA ILE A 352 -0.89 24.25 -10.96
C ILE A 352 -2.11 24.21 -11.90
N ASP A 353 -1.84 24.25 -13.21
CA ASP A 353 -2.85 24.22 -14.27
C ASP A 353 -3.26 22.79 -14.71
N ARG A 354 -2.61 21.73 -14.20
CA ARG A 354 -2.85 20.32 -14.60
C ARG A 354 -2.89 19.35 -13.42
N ILE A 355 -3.78 18.36 -13.46
CA ILE A 355 -3.90 17.36 -12.38
C ILE A 355 -2.65 16.46 -12.31
N GLU A 356 -2.01 16.17 -13.44
CA GLU A 356 -0.73 15.44 -13.48
C GLU A 356 0.40 16.16 -12.71
N GLU A 357 0.44 17.50 -12.75
CA GLU A 357 1.40 18.31 -12.01
C GLU A 357 1.06 18.34 -10.53
N ALA A 358 -0.24 18.36 -10.17
CA ALA A 358 -0.70 18.23 -8.80
C ALA A 358 -0.36 16.85 -8.21
N TRP A 359 -0.58 15.75 -8.95
CA TRP A 359 -0.10 14.42 -8.57
C TRP A 359 1.39 14.43 -8.24
N ASN A 360 2.22 14.98 -9.15
CA ASN A 360 3.67 15.08 -8.93
C ASN A 360 4.01 15.90 -7.67
N ARG A 361 3.25 16.98 -7.40
CA ARG A 361 3.42 17.80 -6.18
C ARG A 361 3.06 17.00 -4.92
N VAL A 362 1.92 16.32 -4.90
CA VAL A 362 1.47 15.50 -3.77
C VAL A 362 2.46 14.37 -3.49
N TYR A 363 2.91 13.63 -4.52
CA TYR A 363 3.91 12.57 -4.33
C TYR A 363 5.22 13.12 -3.74
N MET A 364 5.68 14.30 -4.17
CA MET A 364 6.86 14.96 -3.60
C MET A 364 6.63 15.34 -2.12
N LEU A 365 5.47 15.92 -1.77
CA LEU A 365 5.14 16.33 -0.40
C LEU A 365 4.98 15.12 0.54
N VAL A 366 4.25 14.08 0.12
CA VAL A 366 4.11 12.82 0.86
C VAL A 366 5.47 12.15 1.06
N ASN A 367 6.32 12.12 0.04
CA ASN A 367 7.68 11.59 0.17
C ASN A 367 8.52 12.44 1.15
N LYS A 368 8.45 13.78 1.11
CA LYS A 368 9.09 14.63 2.14
C LYS A 368 8.62 14.24 3.55
N LEU A 369 7.31 14.14 3.80
CA LEU A 369 6.77 13.76 5.11
C LEU A 369 7.16 12.34 5.55
N LYS A 370 7.25 11.38 4.62
CA LYS A 370 7.80 10.03 4.87
C LYS A 370 9.31 10.09 5.19
N THR A 371 10.08 10.93 4.50
CA THR A 371 11.49 11.16 4.87
C THR A 371 11.63 11.87 6.22
N SER A 372 10.66 12.67 6.67
CA SER A 372 10.62 13.27 8.02
C SER A 372 10.12 12.32 9.13
N CYS A 373 9.70 11.08 8.81
CA CYS A 373 9.03 10.17 9.74
C CYS A 373 7.72 10.69 10.37
N LEU A 374 7.11 11.72 9.76
CA LEU A 374 5.77 12.19 10.11
C LEU A 374 4.67 11.40 9.40
N LEU A 375 4.98 10.85 8.23
CA LEU A 375 4.20 9.79 7.58
C LEU A 375 5.01 8.49 7.50
N LEU A 376 4.28 7.39 7.32
CA LEU A 376 4.76 6.04 7.08
C LEU A 376 4.13 5.53 5.77
N ASP A 377 4.66 4.44 5.23
CA ASP A 377 4.03 3.73 4.11
C ASP A 377 2.71 3.04 4.53
N GLY A 378 1.80 2.85 3.57
CA GLY A 378 0.60 2.05 3.75
C GLY A 378 0.78 0.60 3.29
N HIS A 379 -0.29 -0.02 2.82
CA HIS A 379 -0.25 -1.37 2.25
C HIS A 379 0.15 -1.36 0.77
N THR A 380 -0.31 -0.38 0.00
CA THR A 380 0.10 -0.11 -1.39
C THR A 380 0.95 1.16 -1.51
N SER A 381 1.51 1.40 -2.71
CA SER A 381 2.21 2.65 -3.04
C SER A 381 1.30 3.87 -3.16
N GLU A 382 -0.02 3.69 -3.15
CA GLU A 382 -1.03 4.75 -3.22
C GLU A 382 -1.45 5.26 -1.83
N GLU A 383 -0.89 4.67 -0.79
CA GLU A 383 -1.27 4.90 0.60
C GLU A 383 -0.13 5.54 1.40
N PHE A 384 -0.54 6.27 2.43
CA PHE A 384 0.28 6.61 3.57
C PHE A 384 -0.45 6.22 4.85
N SER A 385 0.30 6.01 5.93
CA SER A 385 -0.25 5.92 7.28
C SER A 385 0.41 6.96 8.18
N MET A 386 -0.36 7.51 9.12
CA MET A 386 0.14 8.39 10.17
C MET A 386 0.06 7.63 11.49
N HIS A 387 1.14 7.64 12.28
CA HIS A 387 1.14 7.00 13.61
C HIS A 387 0.20 7.78 14.53
N ASP A 388 -0.62 7.10 15.35
CA ASP A 388 -1.69 7.75 16.15
C ASP A 388 -1.19 8.98 16.92
N VAL A 389 -0.13 8.83 17.71
CA VAL A 389 0.48 9.93 18.49
C VAL A 389 0.93 11.11 17.60
N VAL A 390 1.31 10.88 16.34
CA VAL A 390 1.67 11.96 15.40
C VAL A 390 0.40 12.66 14.88
N ARG A 391 -0.67 11.91 14.59
CA ARG A 391 -1.98 12.45 14.22
C ARG A 391 -2.59 13.27 15.36
N ASP A 392 -2.54 12.76 16.59
CA ASP A 392 -3.12 13.42 17.77
C ASP A 392 -2.40 14.77 18.05
N VAL A 393 -1.08 14.85 17.83
CA VAL A 393 -0.31 16.10 17.89
C VAL A 393 -0.64 17.02 16.70
N ALA A 394 -0.75 16.49 15.49
CA ALA A 394 -1.11 17.28 14.29
C ALA A 394 -2.51 17.92 14.43
N ILE A 395 -3.51 17.16 14.88
CA ILE A 395 -4.86 17.67 15.15
C ILE A 395 -4.83 18.76 16.24
N SER A 396 -4.03 18.57 17.30
CA SER A 396 -3.85 19.58 18.34
C SER A 396 -3.23 20.88 17.82
N ILE A 397 -2.22 20.78 16.94
CA ILE A 397 -1.59 21.93 16.28
C ILE A 397 -2.61 22.63 15.36
N ALA A 398 -3.35 21.88 14.54
CA ALA A 398 -4.36 22.42 13.64
C ALA A 398 -5.51 23.12 14.39
N PHE A 399 -5.98 22.54 15.51
CA PHE A 399 -6.98 23.18 16.37
C PHE A 399 -6.45 24.48 16.98
N ARG A 400 -5.22 24.46 17.51
CA ARG A 400 -4.61 25.59 18.22
C ARG A 400 -4.21 26.76 17.32
N ASP A 401 -3.57 26.46 16.19
CA ASP A 401 -2.94 27.49 15.34
C ASP A 401 -3.81 27.86 14.14
N GLN A 402 -4.82 27.05 13.79
CA GLN A 402 -5.71 27.28 12.66
C GLN A 402 -7.22 27.19 13.01
N GLY A 403 -7.62 26.79 14.22
CA GLY A 403 -9.04 26.66 14.59
C GLY A 403 -9.76 25.47 13.93
N VAL A 404 -9.02 24.45 13.50
CA VAL A 404 -9.56 23.24 12.85
C VAL A 404 -10.19 22.31 13.87
N PHE A 405 -11.40 21.82 13.61
CA PHE A 405 -12.06 20.82 14.44
C PHE A 405 -11.97 19.43 13.80
N SER A 406 -11.57 18.43 14.59
CA SER A 406 -11.61 17.01 14.22
C SER A 406 -12.27 16.22 15.34
N MET A 407 -13.24 15.34 15.05
CA MET A 407 -13.93 14.53 16.06
C MET A 407 -14.04 13.07 15.64
N ASN A 408 -13.81 12.17 16.60
CA ASN A 408 -14.03 10.73 16.50
C ASN A 408 -14.99 10.27 17.60
N ASP A 409 -15.72 9.17 17.36
CA ASP A 409 -16.45 8.37 18.36
C ASP A 409 -17.47 9.15 19.22
N GLY A 410 -18.09 10.18 18.66
CA GLY A 410 -19.28 10.85 19.22
C GLY A 410 -19.08 11.65 20.51
N VAL A 411 -17.86 11.71 21.08
CA VAL A 411 -17.58 12.51 22.28
C VAL A 411 -17.40 13.98 21.89
N PHE A 412 -18.50 14.74 21.90
CA PHE A 412 -18.49 16.18 21.62
C PHE A 412 -17.44 16.93 22.49
N PRO A 413 -16.40 17.52 21.87
CA PRO A 413 -15.52 18.44 22.59
C PRO A 413 -16.29 19.72 22.92
N ARG A 414 -16.08 20.24 24.13
CA ARG A 414 -16.73 21.47 24.65
C ARG A 414 -16.59 22.72 23.76
N GLY A 415 -15.69 22.70 22.77
CA GLY A 415 -15.52 23.78 21.78
C GLY A 415 -16.59 23.82 20.67
N LEU A 416 -17.30 22.72 20.38
CA LEU A 416 -18.41 22.75 19.39
C LEU A 416 -19.69 23.37 19.98
N SER A 417 -19.72 23.59 21.30
CA SER A 417 -20.70 24.45 21.99
C SER A 417 -20.37 25.95 21.85
N ASP A 418 -19.17 26.31 21.40
CA ASP A 418 -18.73 27.71 21.21
C ASP A 418 -19.04 28.18 19.79
N LYS A 419 -20.16 28.89 19.64
CA LYS A 419 -20.59 29.46 18.36
C LYS A 419 -19.66 30.55 17.81
N GLU A 420 -18.78 31.15 18.61
CA GLU A 420 -17.79 32.13 18.13
C GLU A 420 -16.50 31.48 17.64
N ALA A 421 -16.12 30.31 18.19
CA ALA A 421 -15.04 29.50 17.65
C ALA A 421 -15.38 28.96 16.25
N LEU A 422 -16.62 28.47 16.05
CA LEU A 422 -17.11 27.94 14.77
C LEU A 422 -17.09 28.99 13.65
N LYS A 423 -17.39 30.26 13.95
CA LYS A 423 -17.34 31.36 12.97
C LYS A 423 -15.95 31.62 12.38
N ARG A 424 -14.89 31.13 13.02
CA ARG A 424 -13.48 31.27 12.59
C ARG A 424 -12.87 29.95 12.12
N CYS A 425 -13.64 28.88 12.07
CA CYS A 425 -13.15 27.55 11.71
C CYS A 425 -12.93 27.43 10.19
N PRO A 426 -11.72 27.04 9.71
CA PRO A 426 -11.47 26.83 8.29
C PRO A 426 -11.69 25.38 7.84
N ALA A 427 -11.69 24.40 8.75
CA ALA A 427 -11.90 22.99 8.42
C ALA A 427 -12.54 22.20 9.58
N ILE A 428 -13.53 21.37 9.23
CA ILE A 428 -14.23 20.45 10.13
C ILE A 428 -14.11 19.03 9.56
N SER A 429 -13.66 18.08 10.38
CA SER A 429 -13.67 16.64 10.07
C SER A 429 -14.41 15.86 11.15
N LEU A 430 -15.40 15.05 10.75
CA LEU A 430 -16.31 14.35 11.66
C LEU A 430 -16.37 12.85 11.31
N HIS A 431 -15.99 11.99 12.25
CA HIS A 431 -16.01 10.54 12.07
C HIS A 431 -16.93 9.89 13.12
N ASN A 432 -17.90 9.09 12.65
CA ASN A 432 -18.90 8.40 13.49
C ASN A 432 -19.74 9.33 14.40
N CYS A 433 -19.89 10.59 14.01
CA CYS A 433 -20.80 11.54 14.65
C CYS A 433 -22.24 11.33 14.14
N LYS A 434 -23.23 11.34 15.03
CA LYS A 434 -24.62 11.41 14.61
C LYS A 434 -24.93 12.80 14.06
N ILE A 435 -25.46 12.87 12.84
CA ILE A 435 -25.84 14.13 12.22
C ILE A 435 -26.90 14.88 13.05
N ASP A 436 -27.87 14.16 13.63
CA ASP A 436 -28.96 14.72 14.47
C ASP A 436 -28.50 15.72 15.55
N GLU A 437 -27.33 15.49 16.15
CA GLU A 437 -26.78 16.30 17.25
C GLU A 437 -26.10 17.60 16.76
N LEU A 438 -26.08 17.84 15.44
CA LEU A 438 -25.52 19.02 14.76
C LEU A 438 -26.59 19.93 14.12
N LEU A 439 -27.87 19.56 14.16
CA LEU A 439 -28.90 20.08 13.21
C LEU A 439 -29.55 21.45 13.51
N GLU A 440 -28.99 22.28 14.40
CA GLU A 440 -29.45 23.66 14.59
C GLU A 440 -28.44 24.72 14.10
N GLY A 441 -28.34 24.86 12.78
CA GLY A 441 -27.81 26.07 12.12
C GLY A 441 -26.36 26.41 12.44
N LEU A 442 -25.42 25.61 11.93
CA LEU A 442 -23.98 25.86 12.05
C LEU A 442 -23.54 27.06 11.18
N GLU A 443 -23.46 28.25 11.79
CA GLU A 443 -22.85 29.45 11.20
C GLU A 443 -21.32 29.32 11.15
N CYS A 444 -20.78 28.75 10.06
CA CYS A 444 -19.34 28.58 9.83
C CYS A 444 -18.87 29.34 8.57
N PRO A 445 -19.01 30.68 8.50
CA PRO A 445 -18.76 31.47 7.28
C PRO A 445 -17.31 31.47 6.77
N GLN A 446 -16.33 30.98 7.56
CA GLN A 446 -14.93 30.84 7.14
C GLN A 446 -14.53 29.40 6.74
N LEU A 447 -15.49 28.46 6.79
CA LEU A 447 -15.26 27.04 6.54
C LEU A 447 -14.93 26.77 5.09
N LYS A 448 -13.81 26.10 4.83
CA LYS A 448 -13.30 25.74 3.48
C LYS A 448 -13.30 24.23 3.23
N LEU A 449 -13.15 23.42 4.28
CA LEU A 449 -13.25 21.96 4.21
C LEU A 449 -14.29 21.44 5.21
N LEU A 450 -15.17 20.56 4.74
CA LEU A 450 -16.09 19.80 5.56
C LEU A 450 -16.01 18.33 5.14
N HIS A 451 -15.44 17.49 6.00
CA HIS A 451 -15.43 16.04 5.84
C HIS A 451 -16.37 15.40 6.87
N MET A 452 -17.19 14.45 6.43
CA MET A 452 -17.95 13.57 7.31
C MET A 452 -17.85 12.12 6.84
N ALA A 453 -17.57 11.20 7.76
CA ALA A 453 -17.60 9.76 7.52
C ALA A 453 -18.41 9.02 8.59
N THR A 454 -19.10 7.95 8.19
CA THR A 454 -19.96 7.15 9.06
C THR A 454 -19.73 5.64 8.87
N GLU A 455 -19.69 4.90 9.98
CA GLU A 455 -19.87 3.44 9.98
C GLU A 455 -21.35 3.03 10.13
N ASP A 456 -22.24 3.96 10.49
CA ASP A 456 -23.69 3.71 10.50
C ASP A 456 -24.25 3.81 9.07
N LEU A 457 -24.85 2.70 8.63
CA LEU A 457 -25.50 2.51 7.34
C LEU A 457 -26.98 2.94 7.34
N SER A 458 -27.47 3.51 8.44
CA SER A 458 -28.83 4.05 8.52
C SER A 458 -29.05 5.24 7.60
N VAL A 459 -30.31 5.46 7.18
CA VAL A 459 -30.70 6.58 6.31
C VAL A 459 -30.65 7.87 7.12
N GLN A 460 -29.74 8.77 6.75
CA GLN A 460 -29.53 10.03 7.45
C GLN A 460 -30.32 11.17 6.80
N GLN A 461 -30.74 12.16 7.59
CA GLN A 461 -31.48 13.33 7.11
C GLN A 461 -30.66 14.60 7.40
N ILE A 462 -30.07 15.18 6.35
CA ILE A 462 -29.44 16.50 6.43
C ILE A 462 -30.49 17.56 6.06
N PRO A 463 -30.78 18.56 6.91
CA PRO A 463 -31.76 19.59 6.64
C PRO A 463 -31.47 20.37 5.35
N ASN A 464 -32.52 20.73 4.61
CA ASN A 464 -32.39 21.44 3.34
C ASN A 464 -31.65 22.79 3.45
N ASN A 465 -31.63 23.42 4.62
CA ASN A 465 -30.95 24.69 4.92
C ASN A 465 -29.50 24.54 5.46
N PHE A 466 -28.96 23.32 5.56
CA PHE A 466 -27.68 23.04 6.23
C PHE A 466 -26.48 23.88 5.75
N PHE A 467 -26.37 24.15 4.44
CA PHE A 467 -25.22 24.84 3.86
C PHE A 467 -25.33 26.39 3.83
N ILE A 468 -26.44 26.98 4.29
CA ILE A 468 -26.66 28.44 4.22
C ILE A 468 -25.55 29.23 4.94
N GLY A 469 -25.00 28.69 6.05
CA GLY A 469 -23.94 29.32 6.84
C GLY A 469 -22.51 29.09 6.36
N MET A 470 -22.29 28.47 5.19
CA MET A 470 -20.99 27.87 4.78
C MET A 470 -20.51 28.33 3.39
N THR A 471 -20.75 29.59 3.02
CA THR A 471 -20.55 30.09 1.63
C THR A 471 -19.11 30.03 1.10
N GLU A 472 -18.10 29.96 1.98
CA GLU A 472 -16.68 29.85 1.59
C GLU A 472 -16.21 28.39 1.37
N LEU A 473 -17.11 27.40 1.46
CA LEU A 473 -16.75 25.99 1.35
C LEU A 473 -16.19 25.65 -0.04
N ARG A 474 -15.04 24.96 -0.06
CA ARG A 474 -14.33 24.55 -1.28
C ARG A 474 -14.21 23.04 -1.43
N VAL A 475 -14.09 22.33 -0.31
CA VAL A 475 -14.02 20.87 -0.24
C VAL A 475 -15.18 20.38 0.63
N LEU A 476 -16.04 19.55 0.05
CA LEU A 476 -17.06 18.78 0.76
C LEU A 476 -16.80 17.29 0.50
N ASP A 477 -16.72 16.49 1.56
CA ASP A 477 -16.59 15.03 1.46
C ASP A 477 -17.57 14.32 2.39
N PHE A 478 -18.40 13.45 1.82
CA PHE A 478 -19.34 12.58 2.53
C PHE A 478 -19.01 11.12 2.20
N VAL A 479 -18.32 10.44 3.13
CA VAL A 479 -17.91 9.05 2.97
C VAL A 479 -18.88 8.09 3.67
N ALA A 480 -19.32 7.07 2.94
CA ALA A 480 -20.26 6.03 3.39
C ALA A 480 -21.64 6.53 3.86
N MET A 481 -21.98 7.79 3.56
CA MET A 481 -23.27 8.40 3.92
C MET A 481 -24.44 7.82 3.12
N HIS A 482 -25.60 7.66 3.76
CA HIS A 482 -26.84 7.25 3.10
C HIS A 482 -27.86 8.40 3.12
N LEU A 483 -27.99 9.13 2.00
CA LEU A 483 -28.84 10.32 1.86
C LEU A 483 -29.92 10.12 0.77
N PRO A 484 -31.23 10.21 1.08
CA PRO A 484 -32.30 10.09 0.08
C PRO A 484 -32.25 11.18 -1.02
N SER A 485 -31.70 12.34 -0.70
CA SER A 485 -31.43 13.45 -1.62
C SER A 485 -30.35 14.34 -1.00
N LEU A 486 -29.59 15.05 -1.82
CA LEU A 486 -28.69 16.10 -1.32
C LEU A 486 -29.48 17.36 -0.87
N PRO A 487 -29.05 18.08 0.19
CA PRO A 487 -29.76 19.26 0.68
C PRO A 487 -29.92 20.37 -0.36
N SER A 488 -31.09 20.99 -0.44
CA SER A 488 -31.35 22.03 -1.46
C SER A 488 -30.47 23.28 -1.35
N SER A 489 -29.90 23.57 -0.17
CA SER A 489 -28.91 24.65 0.01
C SER A 489 -27.53 24.36 -0.59
N LEU A 490 -27.26 23.14 -1.09
CA LEU A 490 -25.98 22.81 -1.73
C LEU A 490 -25.67 23.73 -2.92
N CYS A 491 -26.69 24.17 -3.68
CA CYS A 491 -26.52 25.08 -4.82
C CYS A 491 -26.01 26.49 -4.43
N LEU A 492 -26.00 26.84 -3.14
CA LEU A 492 -25.45 28.10 -2.65
C LEU A 492 -23.91 28.09 -2.57
N LEU A 493 -23.28 26.91 -2.64
CA LEU A 493 -21.83 26.72 -2.52
C LEU A 493 -21.09 27.08 -3.81
N SER A 494 -21.21 28.33 -4.24
CA SER A 494 -20.60 28.88 -5.45
C SER A 494 -19.06 28.94 -5.43
N ASN A 495 -18.43 28.60 -4.30
CA ASN A 495 -16.99 28.43 -4.14
C ASN A 495 -16.51 26.97 -4.20
N LEU A 496 -17.42 25.98 -4.32
CA LEU A 496 -17.05 24.57 -4.22
C LEU A 496 -16.21 24.12 -5.42
N GLN A 497 -15.06 23.50 -5.15
CA GLN A 497 -14.09 23.01 -6.13
C GLN A 497 -13.92 21.49 -6.07
N THR A 498 -14.19 20.87 -4.93
CA THR A 498 -14.09 19.42 -4.71
C THR A 498 -15.33 18.91 -3.99
N LEU A 499 -15.97 17.90 -4.57
CA LEU A 499 -17.08 17.17 -3.99
C LEU A 499 -16.78 15.68 -4.06
N CYS A 500 -16.59 15.05 -2.90
CA CYS A 500 -16.48 13.60 -2.77
C CYS A 500 -17.74 13.07 -2.09
N LEU A 501 -18.30 12.01 -2.67
CA LEU A 501 -19.55 11.36 -2.26
C LEU A 501 -19.31 9.84 -2.37
N ASP A 502 -18.28 9.36 -1.67
CA ASP A 502 -17.65 8.05 -1.89
C ASP A 502 -18.19 6.98 -0.92
N TYR A 503 -18.29 5.73 -1.38
CA TYR A 503 -18.82 4.55 -0.69
C TYR A 503 -20.27 4.68 -0.13
N GLY A 504 -21.00 5.71 -0.53
CA GLY A 504 -22.32 6.06 0.00
C GLY A 504 -23.50 5.59 -0.85
N VAL A 505 -24.70 5.95 -0.41
CA VAL A 505 -25.96 5.74 -1.12
C VAL A 505 -26.66 7.08 -1.26
N PHE A 506 -26.82 7.55 -2.49
CA PHE A 506 -27.40 8.86 -2.78
C PHE A 506 -28.57 8.68 -3.74
N GLY A 507 -29.73 9.27 -3.39
CA GLY A 507 -30.89 9.30 -4.28
C GLY A 507 -30.75 10.41 -5.32
N ASP A 508 -31.55 11.47 -5.21
CA ASP A 508 -31.40 12.60 -6.15
C ASP A 508 -30.10 13.39 -5.88
N VAL A 509 -29.24 13.40 -6.90
CA VAL A 509 -27.95 14.09 -6.97
C VAL A 509 -27.90 15.16 -8.07
N SER A 510 -29.03 15.43 -8.76
CA SER A 510 -29.10 16.33 -9.92
C SER A 510 -28.66 17.76 -9.59
N ILE A 511 -28.89 18.21 -8.34
CA ILE A 511 -28.46 19.51 -7.81
C ILE A 511 -26.94 19.77 -7.92
N ILE A 512 -26.11 18.72 -8.02
CA ILE A 512 -24.66 18.85 -8.24
C ILE A 512 -24.36 19.64 -9.52
N GLY A 513 -25.23 19.58 -10.54
CA GLY A 513 -25.10 20.34 -11.77
C GLY A 513 -25.08 21.87 -11.59
N GLU A 514 -25.54 22.39 -10.45
CA GLU A 514 -25.49 23.83 -10.14
C GLU A 514 -24.12 24.32 -9.65
N LEU A 515 -23.22 23.41 -9.28
CA LEU A 515 -21.89 23.72 -8.73
C LEU A 515 -20.88 24.09 -9.84
N LYS A 516 -21.15 25.14 -10.62
CA LYS A 516 -20.40 25.48 -11.85
C LYS A 516 -18.89 25.77 -11.64
N THR A 517 -18.42 25.87 -10.40
CA THR A 517 -17.00 26.01 -10.00
C THR A 517 -16.27 24.68 -9.79
N LEU A 518 -16.98 23.55 -9.77
CA LEU A 518 -16.41 22.25 -9.40
C LEU A 518 -15.34 21.78 -10.40
N GLU A 519 -14.18 21.38 -9.86
CA GLU A 519 -13.05 20.83 -10.62
C GLU A 519 -12.87 19.32 -10.38
N ILE A 520 -13.30 18.80 -9.23
CA ILE A 520 -13.17 17.40 -8.84
C ILE A 520 -14.51 16.87 -8.30
N LEU A 521 -14.99 15.77 -8.88
CA LEU A 521 -16.18 15.04 -8.45
C LEU A 521 -15.86 13.55 -8.29
N SER A 522 -16.15 13.00 -7.12
CA SER A 522 -15.95 11.57 -6.79
C SER A 522 -17.24 10.94 -6.26
N PHE A 523 -17.51 9.73 -6.71
CA PHE A 523 -18.57 8.82 -6.26
C PHE A 523 -18.01 7.40 -6.04
N GLN A 524 -16.74 7.26 -5.67
CA GLN A 524 -16.02 6.00 -5.67
C GLN A 524 -16.70 4.92 -4.82
N GLY A 525 -17.11 3.82 -5.43
CA GLY A 525 -17.81 2.73 -4.74
C GLY A 525 -19.23 3.06 -4.26
N SER A 526 -19.80 4.18 -4.69
CA SER A 526 -21.14 4.61 -4.30
C SER A 526 -22.24 3.99 -5.17
N ASN A 527 -23.40 3.77 -4.55
CA ASN A 527 -24.58 3.21 -5.17
C ASN A 527 -25.36 4.28 -5.96
N ILE A 528 -25.17 4.30 -7.28
CA ILE A 528 -25.90 5.12 -8.25
C ILE A 528 -26.32 4.21 -9.41
N GLU A 529 -27.59 4.27 -9.84
CA GLU A 529 -28.08 3.49 -10.99
C GLU A 529 -28.02 4.26 -12.32
N GLU A 530 -28.38 5.55 -12.29
CA GLU A 530 -28.32 6.47 -13.43
C GLU A 530 -27.55 7.75 -13.05
N PHE A 531 -26.70 8.24 -13.95
CA PHE A 531 -25.96 9.49 -13.78
C PHE A 531 -26.84 10.69 -14.21
N PRO A 532 -26.95 11.78 -13.42
CA PRO A 532 -27.82 12.90 -13.78
C PRO A 532 -27.29 13.67 -15.02
N ARG A 533 -28.21 14.24 -15.80
CA ARG A 533 -27.89 15.02 -17.02
C ARG A 533 -27.24 16.35 -16.67
N GLU A 534 -27.57 16.86 -15.51
CA GLU A 534 -27.25 18.16 -14.95
C GLU A 534 -25.74 18.28 -14.68
N ILE A 535 -25.04 17.16 -14.43
CA ILE A 535 -23.56 17.14 -14.31
C ILE A 535 -22.88 17.56 -15.63
N GLY A 536 -23.51 17.39 -16.79
CA GLY A 536 -22.99 17.90 -18.07
C GLY A 536 -22.82 19.43 -18.11
N GLN A 537 -23.41 20.16 -17.16
CA GLN A 537 -23.21 21.61 -17.01
C GLN A 537 -21.88 21.97 -16.33
N LEU A 538 -21.17 21.00 -15.73
CA LEU A 538 -19.90 21.18 -15.01
C LEU A 538 -18.70 21.31 -15.96
N THR A 539 -18.74 22.32 -16.83
CA THR A 539 -17.69 22.60 -17.85
C THR A 539 -16.31 22.91 -17.28
N ARG A 540 -16.19 23.10 -15.96
CA ARG A 540 -14.92 23.24 -15.23
C ARG A 540 -14.34 21.93 -14.68
N LEU A 541 -15.08 20.82 -14.75
CA LEU A 541 -14.65 19.55 -14.16
C LEU A 541 -13.39 19.01 -14.86
N ARG A 542 -12.42 18.58 -14.06
CA ARG A 542 -11.09 18.10 -14.47
C ARG A 542 -10.84 16.65 -14.03
N LEU A 543 -11.40 16.24 -12.89
CA LEU A 543 -11.43 14.83 -12.45
C LEU A 543 -12.87 14.38 -12.21
N LEU A 544 -13.23 13.23 -12.80
CA LEU A 544 -14.46 12.52 -12.52
C LEU A 544 -14.14 11.08 -12.11
N ASN A 545 -14.55 10.69 -10.91
CA ASN A 545 -14.35 9.34 -10.38
C ASN A 545 -15.67 8.63 -10.10
N LEU A 546 -15.92 7.57 -10.87
CA LEU A 546 -17.04 6.65 -10.78
C LEU A 546 -16.54 5.20 -10.57
N ALA A 547 -15.27 5.03 -10.15
CA ALA A 547 -14.70 3.70 -9.99
C ALA A 547 -15.46 2.90 -8.92
N TYR A 548 -15.67 1.61 -9.18
CA TYR A 548 -16.44 0.69 -8.34
C TYR A 548 -17.95 1.00 -8.18
N CYS A 549 -18.51 1.95 -8.95
CA CYS A 549 -19.97 2.11 -9.10
C CYS A 549 -20.57 0.93 -9.90
N ASN A 550 -20.69 -0.23 -9.25
CA ASN A 550 -21.15 -1.48 -9.85
C ASN A 550 -22.65 -1.50 -10.19
N LEU A 551 -23.44 -0.59 -9.64
CA LEU A 551 -24.87 -0.43 -9.98
C LEU A 551 -25.12 0.52 -11.16
N LEU A 552 -24.12 1.29 -11.59
CA LEU A 552 -24.26 2.32 -12.61
C LEU A 552 -24.43 1.71 -14.00
N LYS A 553 -25.65 1.77 -14.53
CA LYS A 553 -26.03 1.25 -15.85
C LYS A 553 -26.13 2.34 -16.90
N VAL A 554 -26.67 3.50 -16.53
CA VAL A 554 -27.00 4.59 -17.47
C VAL A 554 -26.16 5.82 -17.18
N ILE A 555 -25.35 6.21 -18.17
CA ILE A 555 -24.89 7.59 -18.32
C ILE A 555 -25.68 8.18 -19.50
N PRO A 556 -26.34 9.35 -19.37
CA PRO A 556 -27.09 9.94 -20.47
C PRO A 556 -26.22 10.45 -21.61
N SER A 557 -26.79 10.53 -22.81
CA SER A 557 -26.10 11.01 -24.01
C SER A 557 -25.58 12.45 -23.87
N ASN A 558 -24.37 12.69 -24.35
CA ASN A 558 -23.63 13.97 -24.33
C ASN A 558 -23.18 14.48 -22.94
N VAL A 559 -23.43 13.75 -21.85
CA VAL A 559 -22.96 14.15 -20.51
C VAL A 559 -21.44 14.03 -20.40
N LEU A 560 -20.80 13.07 -21.08
CA LEU A 560 -19.35 12.93 -21.03
C LEU A 560 -18.65 13.90 -21.98
N SER A 561 -19.20 14.16 -23.17
CA SER A 561 -18.59 15.11 -24.11
C SER A 561 -18.69 16.58 -23.68
N SER A 562 -19.68 16.94 -22.86
CA SER A 562 -19.87 18.32 -22.36
C SER A 562 -18.86 18.72 -21.27
N LEU A 563 -18.21 17.76 -20.60
CA LEU A 563 -17.14 17.98 -19.61
C LEU A 563 -15.81 18.37 -20.26
N SER A 564 -15.82 19.42 -21.10
CA SER A 564 -14.75 19.76 -22.05
C SER A 564 -13.33 19.94 -21.48
N ARG A 565 -13.19 20.13 -20.16
CA ARG A 565 -11.90 20.28 -19.44
C ARG A 565 -11.41 19.00 -18.74
N LEU A 566 -12.10 17.87 -18.86
CA LEU A 566 -11.79 16.64 -18.13
C LEU A 566 -10.39 16.12 -18.48
N GLU A 567 -9.50 16.07 -17.48
CA GLU A 567 -8.12 15.57 -17.56
C GLU A 567 -8.05 14.08 -17.18
N GLU A 568 -8.80 13.66 -16.15
CA GLU A 568 -8.76 12.30 -15.62
C GLU A 568 -10.19 11.73 -15.43
N LEU A 569 -10.45 10.54 -15.97
CA LEU A 569 -11.73 9.83 -15.87
C LEU A 569 -11.51 8.41 -15.34
N TYR A 570 -12.14 8.10 -14.20
CA TYR A 570 -12.07 6.79 -13.56
C TYR A 570 -13.45 6.13 -13.59
N MET A 571 -13.58 5.02 -14.33
CA MET A 571 -14.77 4.18 -14.48
C MET A 571 -14.41 2.69 -14.36
N GLY A 572 -13.35 2.38 -13.60
CA GLY A 572 -12.95 1.00 -13.33
C GLY A 572 -14.03 0.25 -12.55
N TYR A 573 -14.25 -1.04 -12.87
CA TYR A 573 -15.27 -1.88 -12.24
C TYR A 573 -16.72 -1.29 -12.28
N THR A 574 -17.05 -0.56 -13.35
CA THR A 574 -18.43 -0.15 -13.68
C THR A 574 -19.02 -1.04 -14.77
N PHE A 575 -20.35 -1.08 -14.89
CA PHE A 575 -21.08 -1.92 -15.87
C PHE A 575 -22.06 -1.08 -16.71
N VAL A 576 -21.57 0.05 -17.24
CA VAL A 576 -22.36 1.00 -18.02
C VAL A 576 -22.78 0.43 -19.38
N GLU A 577 -24.06 0.57 -19.71
CA GLU A 577 -24.67 0.15 -20.97
C GLU A 577 -24.45 1.20 -22.08
N TRP A 578 -23.29 1.16 -22.72
CA TRP A 578 -22.90 2.09 -23.80
C TRP A 578 -23.77 1.99 -25.06
N GLU A 579 -24.08 3.13 -25.69
CA GLU A 579 -24.87 3.16 -26.93
C GLU A 579 -24.05 2.80 -28.18
N ILE A 580 -24.48 1.75 -28.90
CA ILE A 580 -23.96 1.36 -30.21
C ILE A 580 -24.50 2.32 -31.27
N GLU A 581 -23.61 3.09 -31.92
CA GLU A 581 -24.03 3.99 -33.00
C GLU A 581 -24.57 3.24 -34.22
N GLY A 582 -25.61 3.79 -34.84
CA GLY A 582 -26.19 3.30 -36.09
C GLY A 582 -27.43 2.41 -35.95
N LEU A 583 -27.84 2.05 -34.73
CA LEU A 583 -29.01 1.20 -34.48
C LEU A 583 -30.28 1.95 -34.04
N ASN A 584 -30.17 3.13 -33.42
CA ASN A 584 -31.31 3.88 -32.86
C ASN A 584 -31.34 5.35 -33.31
N ASN A 585 -32.55 5.90 -33.48
CA ASN A 585 -32.80 7.30 -33.84
C ASN A 585 -32.96 8.26 -32.64
N VAL A 586 -33.02 7.73 -31.42
CA VAL A 586 -33.16 8.53 -30.19
C VAL A 586 -32.03 8.15 -29.24
N ARG A 587 -30.96 8.95 -29.23
CA ARG A 587 -29.78 8.75 -28.36
C ARG A 587 -30.14 9.07 -26.92
N SER A 588 -30.33 8.04 -26.09
CA SER A 588 -30.67 8.20 -24.67
C SER A 588 -29.48 7.95 -23.74
N LYS A 589 -28.48 7.16 -24.19
CA LYS A 589 -27.31 6.77 -23.40
C LYS A 589 -26.02 7.34 -24.00
N ALA A 590 -24.98 7.41 -23.18
CA ALA A 590 -23.66 7.83 -23.60
C ALA A 590 -23.05 6.82 -24.59
N SER A 591 -22.31 7.33 -25.57
CA SER A 591 -21.50 6.50 -26.45
C SER A 591 -20.02 6.74 -26.19
N LEU A 592 -19.18 5.69 -26.29
CA LEU A 592 -17.72 5.80 -26.16
C LEU A 592 -17.11 6.79 -27.19
N HIS A 593 -17.86 7.18 -28.23
CA HIS A 593 -17.49 8.27 -29.13
C HIS A 593 -17.33 9.63 -28.44
N GLU A 594 -18.07 9.90 -27.35
CA GLU A 594 -17.95 11.14 -26.58
C GLU A 594 -16.54 11.32 -26.00
N LEU A 595 -15.91 10.23 -25.56
CA LEU A 595 -14.55 10.24 -25.03
C LEU A 595 -13.50 10.70 -26.06
N LYS A 596 -13.80 10.67 -27.37
CA LYS A 596 -12.91 11.25 -28.39
C LYS A 596 -12.91 12.79 -28.38
N GLN A 597 -13.99 13.41 -27.93
CA GLN A 597 -14.20 14.87 -27.98
C GLN A 597 -13.46 15.61 -26.84
N LEU A 598 -13.23 14.90 -25.72
CA LEU A 598 -12.50 15.39 -24.54
C LEU A 598 -11.01 15.62 -24.82
N SER A 599 -10.65 16.78 -25.36
CA SER A 599 -9.28 17.08 -25.81
C SER A 599 -8.20 17.09 -24.71
N TYR A 600 -8.59 17.33 -23.45
CA TYR A 600 -7.68 17.42 -22.30
C TYR A 600 -7.38 16.09 -21.61
N LEU A 601 -8.19 15.04 -21.82
CA LEU A 601 -8.11 13.79 -21.08
C LEU A 601 -6.77 13.05 -21.32
N THR A 602 -5.96 12.93 -20.28
CA THR A 602 -4.67 12.24 -20.25
C THR A 602 -4.72 10.89 -19.53
N ASN A 603 -5.60 10.73 -18.53
CA ASN A 603 -5.76 9.47 -17.79
C ASN A 603 -7.18 8.89 -17.99
N LEU A 604 -7.26 7.58 -18.23
CA LEU A 604 -8.53 6.86 -18.40
C LEU A 604 -8.47 5.46 -17.78
N GLU A 605 -9.37 5.18 -16.83
CA GLU A 605 -9.64 3.82 -16.35
C GLU A 605 -11.08 3.44 -16.70
N ILE A 606 -11.29 2.30 -17.36
CA ILE A 606 -12.62 1.91 -17.87
C ILE A 606 -12.75 0.39 -18.05
N GLN A 607 -13.91 -0.14 -17.68
CA GLN A 607 -14.37 -1.48 -18.05
C GLN A 607 -15.36 -1.38 -19.22
N ILE A 608 -15.24 -2.26 -20.22
CA ILE A 608 -16.13 -2.35 -21.37
C ILE A 608 -16.51 -3.82 -21.58
N GLN A 609 -17.77 -4.21 -21.38
CA GLN A 609 -18.18 -5.60 -21.55
C GLN A 609 -18.18 -6.02 -23.03
N ASP A 610 -18.99 -5.36 -23.87
CA ASP A 610 -19.04 -5.65 -25.29
C ASP A 610 -18.02 -4.82 -26.08
N ALA A 611 -17.10 -5.48 -26.80
CA ALA A 611 -16.17 -4.81 -27.70
C ALA A 611 -16.85 -4.16 -28.92
N ASN A 612 -18.10 -4.51 -29.26
CA ASN A 612 -18.81 -3.90 -30.39
C ASN A 612 -19.15 -2.41 -30.16
N VAL A 613 -19.23 -1.93 -28.91
CA VAL A 613 -19.41 -0.49 -28.62
C VAL A 613 -18.13 0.33 -28.84
N LEU A 614 -16.97 -0.31 -29.01
CA LEU A 614 -15.67 0.33 -28.95
C LEU A 614 -15.33 1.04 -30.29
N PRO A 615 -15.26 2.38 -30.31
CA PRO A 615 -15.27 3.10 -31.57
C PRO A 615 -13.88 3.21 -32.19
N LYS A 616 -13.81 3.05 -33.53
CA LYS A 616 -12.55 3.05 -34.28
C LYS A 616 -11.68 4.26 -33.93
N GLY A 617 -10.45 4.00 -33.49
CA GLY A 617 -9.50 5.03 -33.09
C GLY A 617 -9.73 5.70 -31.73
N LEU A 618 -10.60 5.18 -30.84
CA LEU A 618 -10.63 5.61 -29.42
C LEU A 618 -9.22 5.56 -28.79
N LEU A 619 -8.48 4.52 -29.15
CA LEU A 619 -7.17 4.17 -28.61
C LEU A 619 -6.02 4.93 -29.29
N SER A 620 -6.31 5.82 -30.26
CA SER A 620 -5.33 6.72 -30.89
C SER A 620 -5.01 7.96 -30.05
N LYS A 621 -5.84 8.23 -29.04
CA LYS A 621 -5.74 9.40 -28.16
C LYS A 621 -4.42 9.39 -27.38
N LYS A 622 -3.82 10.57 -27.17
CA LYS A 622 -2.54 10.74 -26.45
C LYS A 622 -2.69 10.61 -24.92
N LEU A 623 -3.28 9.50 -24.47
CA LEU A 623 -3.35 9.12 -23.06
C LEU A 623 -1.94 8.85 -22.50
N LYS A 624 -1.65 9.37 -21.31
CA LYS A 624 -0.37 9.21 -20.60
C LYS A 624 -0.38 7.96 -19.70
N ARG A 625 -1.51 7.71 -19.04
CA ARG A 625 -1.78 6.54 -18.19
C ARG A 625 -3.15 5.97 -18.60
N TYR A 626 -3.32 4.65 -18.56
CA TYR A 626 -4.64 4.06 -18.74
C TYR A 626 -4.75 2.64 -18.21
N LYS A 627 -5.96 2.25 -17.77
CA LYS A 627 -6.36 0.88 -17.46
C LYS A 627 -7.64 0.57 -18.23
N ILE A 628 -7.51 -0.05 -19.42
CA ILE A 628 -8.64 -0.32 -20.32
C ILE A 628 -8.88 -1.83 -20.34
N PHE A 629 -9.96 -2.29 -19.71
CA PHE A 629 -10.30 -3.71 -19.61
C PHE A 629 -11.55 -3.99 -20.46
N ILE A 630 -11.47 -5.00 -21.32
CA ILE A 630 -12.51 -5.32 -22.31
C ILE A 630 -12.89 -6.81 -22.18
N GLY A 631 -14.19 -7.09 -22.16
CA GLY A 631 -14.75 -8.38 -21.78
C GLY A 631 -14.98 -8.50 -20.26
N ASP A 632 -15.50 -9.65 -19.84
CA ASP A 632 -15.94 -9.92 -18.47
C ASP A 632 -14.83 -10.47 -17.55
N GLU A 633 -15.15 -10.62 -16.26
CA GLU A 633 -14.36 -11.35 -15.24
C GLU A 633 -12.96 -10.78 -14.90
N TRP A 634 -12.63 -9.57 -15.38
CA TRP A 634 -11.33 -8.96 -15.08
C TRP A 634 -11.19 -8.53 -13.61
N ASN A 635 -10.25 -9.14 -12.90
CA ASN A 635 -9.84 -8.68 -11.57
C ASN A 635 -9.06 -7.35 -11.67
N TRP A 636 -9.40 -6.42 -10.77
CA TRP A 636 -8.81 -5.08 -10.64
C TRP A 636 -7.69 -5.00 -9.59
N SER A 637 -7.51 -5.99 -8.70
CA SER A 637 -6.45 -5.96 -7.68
C SER A 637 -5.03 -5.94 -8.26
N ASP A 638 -4.09 -5.36 -7.50
CA ASP A 638 -2.63 -5.41 -7.67
C ASP A 638 -2.11 -5.24 -9.11
N GLN A 639 -2.08 -3.99 -9.57
CA GLN A 639 -1.41 -3.57 -10.81
C GLN A 639 -0.54 -2.33 -10.59
N LEU A 640 0.52 -2.19 -11.39
CA LEU A 640 1.52 -1.15 -11.20
C LEU A 640 0.95 0.23 -11.52
N GLN A 641 1.00 1.15 -10.56
CA GLN A 641 0.57 2.51 -10.82
C GLN A 641 1.46 3.23 -11.84
N ASN A 642 0.84 4.11 -12.63
CA ASN A 642 1.41 4.81 -13.79
C ASN A 642 1.64 3.98 -15.07
N SER A 643 1.36 2.68 -15.10
CA SER A 643 1.51 1.90 -16.33
C SER A 643 0.38 2.15 -17.34
N ARG A 644 0.50 1.55 -18.52
CA ARG A 644 -0.49 1.62 -19.60
C ARG A 644 -0.95 0.20 -19.90
N ILE A 645 -2.08 -0.16 -19.31
CA ILE A 645 -2.61 -1.53 -19.21
C ILE A 645 -3.77 -1.72 -20.19
N LEU A 646 -3.69 -2.79 -20.98
CA LEU A 646 -4.79 -3.29 -21.79
C LEU A 646 -5.12 -4.73 -21.38
N LYS A 647 -6.37 -5.03 -21.05
CA LYS A 647 -6.85 -6.40 -20.80
C LYS A 647 -7.97 -6.76 -21.77
N LEU A 648 -7.87 -7.89 -22.46
CA LEU A 648 -8.78 -8.29 -23.54
C LEU A 648 -9.28 -9.73 -23.34
N LYS A 649 -10.60 -9.91 -23.17
CA LYS A 649 -11.28 -11.21 -23.14
C LYS A 649 -12.36 -11.26 -24.23
N LEU A 650 -11.98 -11.59 -25.46
CA LEU A 650 -12.83 -11.41 -26.65
C LEU A 650 -13.27 -12.75 -27.28
N ASN A 651 -14.54 -13.08 -27.07
CA ASN A 651 -15.17 -14.34 -27.51
C ASN A 651 -15.62 -14.38 -28.99
N ASN A 652 -15.58 -13.25 -29.70
CA ASN A 652 -15.79 -13.15 -31.15
C ASN A 652 -14.45 -12.85 -31.86
N SER A 653 -14.35 -13.08 -33.17
CA SER A 653 -13.14 -12.84 -33.98
C SER A 653 -13.28 -11.72 -35.01
N THR A 654 -14.44 -11.06 -35.09
CA THR A 654 -14.73 -9.96 -36.04
C THR A 654 -13.81 -8.75 -35.87
N TRP A 655 -13.46 -8.40 -34.64
CA TRP A 655 -12.63 -7.23 -34.28
C TRP A 655 -11.20 -7.27 -34.85
N LEU A 656 -10.68 -8.46 -35.20
CA LEU A 656 -9.35 -8.64 -35.82
C LEU A 656 -9.23 -8.05 -37.24
N LYS A 657 -10.33 -7.57 -37.82
CA LYS A 657 -10.36 -6.94 -39.15
C LYS A 657 -10.30 -5.41 -39.12
N ASP A 658 -10.38 -4.79 -37.94
CA ASP A 658 -10.33 -3.34 -37.78
C ASP A 658 -9.04 -2.92 -37.06
N ASP A 659 -8.39 -1.85 -37.53
CA ASP A 659 -7.09 -1.35 -37.03
C ASP A 659 -7.14 -0.74 -35.61
N VAL A 660 -8.13 -1.10 -34.79
CA VAL A 660 -8.38 -0.59 -33.43
C VAL A 660 -7.17 -0.78 -32.52
N PHE A 661 -6.54 -1.96 -32.57
CA PHE A 661 -5.43 -2.31 -31.67
C PHE A 661 -4.06 -1.84 -32.17
N MET A 662 -3.86 -1.70 -33.48
CA MET A 662 -2.58 -1.30 -34.11
C MET A 662 -2.18 0.17 -33.85
N GLN A 663 -2.94 0.90 -33.02
CA GLN A 663 -2.71 2.30 -32.68
C GLN A 663 -2.13 2.47 -31.26
N MET A 664 -2.17 1.43 -30.42
CA MET A 664 -1.74 1.45 -29.03
C MET A 664 -0.20 1.28 -28.83
N LYS A 665 0.60 2.11 -29.51
CA LYS A 665 2.09 2.12 -29.42
C LYS A 665 2.66 2.40 -28.01
N GLY A 666 1.79 2.64 -27.03
CA GLY A 666 2.13 2.98 -25.66
C GLY A 666 2.16 1.83 -24.67
N ILE A 667 1.51 0.68 -24.93
CA ILE A 667 1.21 -0.34 -23.90
C ILE A 667 2.47 -0.79 -23.15
N GLU A 668 2.38 -0.88 -21.82
CA GLU A 668 3.41 -1.46 -20.95
C GLU A 668 2.97 -2.84 -20.40
N GLU A 669 1.67 -3.07 -20.20
CA GLU A 669 1.10 -4.33 -19.70
C GLU A 669 -0.05 -4.81 -20.58
N LEU A 670 -0.05 -6.09 -20.97
CA LEU A 670 -1.03 -6.65 -21.91
C LEU A 670 -1.56 -8.00 -21.43
N TYR A 671 -2.84 -8.09 -21.09
CA TYR A 671 -3.48 -9.35 -20.69
C TYR A 671 -4.43 -9.83 -21.80
N LEU A 672 -4.26 -11.08 -22.25
CA LEU A 672 -5.04 -11.71 -23.30
C LEU A 672 -5.67 -13.01 -22.77
N ASP A 673 -6.99 -13.11 -22.78
CA ASP A 673 -7.74 -14.30 -22.34
C ASP A 673 -8.79 -14.71 -23.39
N GLU A 674 -8.96 -16.01 -23.63
CA GLU A 674 -9.96 -16.60 -24.55
C GLU A 674 -10.06 -16.01 -25.99
N MET A 675 -9.07 -15.23 -26.44
CA MET A 675 -9.11 -14.38 -27.64
C MET A 675 -9.28 -15.17 -28.95
N ARG A 676 -10.52 -15.27 -29.45
CA ARG A 676 -10.81 -16.10 -30.62
C ARG A 676 -10.28 -15.48 -31.91
N GLY A 677 -9.52 -16.27 -32.65
CA GLY A 677 -8.94 -15.88 -33.95
C GLY A 677 -7.49 -15.40 -33.88
N VAL A 678 -7.01 -14.97 -32.70
CA VAL A 678 -5.60 -14.58 -32.51
C VAL A 678 -4.72 -15.83 -32.60
N LYS A 679 -3.73 -15.80 -33.49
CA LYS A 679 -2.74 -16.87 -33.66
C LYS A 679 -1.36 -16.46 -33.17
N ASN A 680 -1.10 -15.16 -33.09
CA ASN A 680 0.15 -14.57 -32.60
C ASN A 680 -0.05 -13.15 -32.08
N ILE A 681 0.89 -12.59 -31.30
CA ILE A 681 0.75 -11.20 -30.82
C ILE A 681 1.17 -10.19 -31.89
N VAL A 682 2.33 -10.35 -32.51
CA VAL A 682 2.97 -9.22 -33.23
C VAL A 682 2.36 -8.94 -34.61
N TYR A 683 2.01 -9.94 -35.40
CA TYR A 683 1.37 -9.72 -36.70
C TYR A 683 -0.14 -9.39 -36.56
N ASP A 684 -0.81 -9.95 -35.54
CA ASP A 684 -2.26 -9.79 -35.35
C ASP A 684 -2.65 -8.53 -34.54
N LEU A 685 -1.78 -7.98 -33.67
CA LEU A 685 -2.12 -6.88 -32.73
C LEU A 685 -1.27 -5.59 -32.86
N ASP A 686 0.05 -5.67 -33.04
CA ASP A 686 0.91 -4.50 -33.29
C ASP A 686 2.11 -4.85 -34.18
N ARG A 687 2.02 -4.46 -35.45
CA ARG A 687 3.05 -4.68 -36.46
C ARG A 687 4.35 -3.89 -36.23
N GLU A 688 4.42 -3.00 -35.25
CA GLU A 688 5.67 -2.35 -34.82
C GLU A 688 6.41 -3.13 -33.71
N GLY A 689 5.83 -4.25 -33.24
CA GLY A 689 6.53 -5.18 -32.35
C GLY A 689 6.50 -4.82 -30.88
N PHE A 690 5.51 -4.04 -30.42
CA PHE A 690 5.31 -3.68 -29.02
C PHE A 690 6.58 -3.10 -28.34
N PRO A 691 7.13 -1.98 -28.85
CA PRO A 691 8.43 -1.46 -28.43
C PRO A 691 8.50 -1.00 -26.96
N LYS A 692 7.36 -0.77 -26.30
CA LYS A 692 7.25 -0.34 -24.89
C LYS A 692 6.70 -1.40 -23.92
N LEU A 693 6.31 -2.57 -24.43
CA LEU A 693 5.64 -3.60 -23.63
C LEU A 693 6.64 -4.30 -22.70
N LYS A 694 6.31 -4.35 -21.41
CA LYS A 694 7.11 -4.96 -20.33
C LYS A 694 6.56 -6.31 -19.89
N HIS A 695 5.23 -6.40 -19.70
CA HIS A 695 4.58 -7.52 -19.01
C HIS A 695 3.31 -8.02 -19.73
N PRO A 696 3.44 -8.84 -20.80
CA PRO A 696 2.35 -9.61 -21.36
C PRO A 696 2.04 -10.88 -20.57
N GLN A 697 0.74 -11.12 -20.39
CA GLN A 697 0.17 -12.39 -19.94
C GLN A 697 -0.84 -12.90 -20.96
N ILE A 698 -0.60 -14.10 -21.48
CA ILE A 698 -1.52 -14.78 -22.41
C ILE A 698 -2.03 -16.03 -21.73
N GLN A 699 -3.36 -16.18 -21.61
CA GLN A 699 -3.99 -17.34 -20.98
C GLN A 699 -5.18 -17.89 -21.78
N ASN A 700 -5.48 -19.19 -21.58
CA ASN A 700 -6.65 -19.91 -22.12
C ASN A 700 -6.93 -19.69 -23.63
N ASN A 701 -5.86 -19.60 -24.43
CA ASN A 701 -5.93 -19.18 -25.83
C ASN A 701 -5.64 -20.39 -26.76
N PRO A 702 -6.64 -21.22 -27.12
CA PRO A 702 -6.41 -22.51 -27.77
C PRO A 702 -6.05 -22.43 -29.26
N TYR A 703 -6.16 -21.26 -29.90
CA TYR A 703 -5.78 -21.05 -31.31
C TYR A 703 -4.41 -20.40 -31.48
N PHE A 704 -3.75 -20.06 -30.38
CA PHE A 704 -2.49 -19.32 -30.37
C PHE A 704 -1.30 -20.25 -30.65
N LEU A 705 -0.51 -19.92 -31.68
CA LEU A 705 0.55 -20.79 -32.22
C LEU A 705 1.96 -20.26 -31.92
N TYR A 706 2.16 -18.94 -31.97
CA TYR A 706 3.48 -18.29 -31.84
C TYR A 706 3.40 -16.96 -31.09
N VAL A 707 4.34 -16.63 -30.21
CA VAL A 707 4.38 -15.28 -29.59
C VAL A 707 4.91 -14.25 -30.61
N ILE A 708 5.97 -14.61 -31.34
CA ILE A 708 6.46 -13.87 -32.52
C ILE A 708 6.47 -14.77 -33.75
N ASP A 709 5.94 -14.29 -34.87
CA ASP A 709 6.12 -14.88 -36.20
C ASP A 709 6.91 -13.94 -37.12
N SER A 710 8.24 -14.04 -37.06
CA SER A 710 9.18 -13.20 -37.84
C SER A 710 9.29 -13.58 -39.32
N VAL A 711 8.55 -14.59 -39.78
CA VAL A 711 8.51 -15.02 -41.20
C VAL A 711 7.48 -14.19 -41.98
N LYS A 712 6.44 -13.67 -41.32
CA LYS A 712 5.36 -12.88 -41.95
C LYS A 712 5.61 -11.36 -41.98
N HIS A 713 6.81 -10.93 -42.43
CA HIS A 713 7.18 -9.50 -42.53
C HIS A 713 7.08 -8.69 -41.22
N VAL A 714 7.23 -9.35 -40.07
CA VAL A 714 7.25 -8.73 -38.73
C VAL A 714 8.62 -8.12 -38.41
N PRO A 715 8.70 -7.00 -37.65
CA PRO A 715 9.95 -6.46 -37.14
C PRO A 715 10.79 -7.49 -36.39
N ARG A 716 12.07 -7.64 -36.77
CA ARG A 716 13.00 -8.56 -36.10
C ARG A 716 13.49 -8.04 -34.74
N ASP A 717 13.06 -6.84 -34.37
CA ASP A 717 13.38 -6.05 -33.17
C ASP A 717 12.13 -5.79 -32.30
N ALA A 718 11.16 -6.69 -32.34
CA ALA A 718 10.02 -6.70 -31.42
C ALA A 718 10.47 -6.90 -29.95
N PHE A 719 9.66 -6.44 -28.99
CA PHE A 719 9.82 -6.68 -27.55
C PHE A 719 11.17 -6.20 -26.96
N ARG A 720 11.63 -5.00 -27.34
CA ARG A 720 12.82 -4.33 -26.77
C ARG A 720 12.71 -3.98 -25.27
N ALA A 721 11.49 -3.75 -24.78
CA ALA A 721 11.22 -3.33 -23.41
C ALA A 721 10.77 -4.48 -22.48
N LEU A 722 10.77 -5.72 -22.97
CA LEU A 722 10.12 -6.84 -22.31
C LEU A 722 10.89 -7.31 -21.08
N GLU A 723 10.27 -7.24 -19.91
CA GLU A 723 10.87 -7.54 -18.60
C GLU A 723 10.35 -8.87 -18.04
N SER A 724 9.11 -9.25 -18.35
CA SER A 724 8.54 -10.56 -18.02
C SER A 724 7.59 -11.08 -19.11
N LEU A 725 7.42 -12.40 -19.21
CA LEU A 725 6.47 -13.04 -20.14
C LEU A 725 5.74 -14.19 -19.43
N SER A 726 4.41 -14.18 -19.46
CA SER A 726 3.56 -15.21 -18.85
C SER A 726 2.67 -15.88 -19.89
N LEU A 727 2.80 -17.21 -20.03
CA LEU A 727 2.08 -18.04 -20.99
C LEU A 727 1.37 -19.17 -20.22
N SER A 728 0.04 -19.24 -20.29
CA SER A 728 -0.76 -20.22 -19.53
C SER A 728 -1.84 -20.89 -20.38
N ASN A 729 -1.99 -22.21 -20.27
CA ASN A 729 -3.05 -22.99 -20.94
C ASN A 729 -3.11 -22.76 -22.47
N LEU A 730 -1.95 -22.54 -23.10
CA LEU A 730 -1.82 -22.35 -24.55
C LEU A 730 -1.59 -23.70 -25.21
N ILE A 731 -2.62 -24.55 -25.21
CA ILE A 731 -2.53 -25.98 -25.57
C ILE A 731 -1.96 -26.24 -26.97
N ASN A 732 -2.11 -25.28 -27.90
CA ASN A 732 -1.61 -25.37 -29.28
C ASN A 732 -0.34 -24.53 -29.57
N LEU A 733 0.26 -23.89 -28.56
CA LEU A 733 1.50 -23.12 -28.74
C LEU A 733 2.63 -24.03 -29.25
N GLU A 734 3.13 -23.78 -30.45
CA GLU A 734 4.14 -24.62 -31.09
C GLU A 734 5.56 -24.15 -30.78
N LYS A 735 5.79 -22.82 -30.81
CA LYS A 735 7.06 -22.16 -30.50
C LYS A 735 6.80 -20.77 -29.92
N ILE A 736 7.61 -20.31 -28.96
CA ILE A 736 7.53 -18.89 -28.54
C ILE A 736 7.98 -17.98 -29.69
N CYS A 737 9.09 -18.33 -30.35
CA CYS A 737 9.64 -17.59 -31.48
C CYS A 737 9.64 -18.44 -32.75
N HIS A 738 9.02 -17.95 -33.82
CA HIS A 738 9.08 -18.52 -35.16
C HIS A 738 9.94 -17.63 -36.07
N GLY A 739 11.03 -18.19 -36.62
CA GLY A 739 12.01 -17.48 -37.47
C GLY A 739 13.19 -16.86 -36.69
N LYS A 740 13.80 -15.79 -37.24
CA LYS A 740 15.03 -15.16 -36.73
C LYS A 740 14.79 -13.75 -36.18
N LEU A 741 15.30 -13.50 -34.98
CA LEU A 741 15.27 -12.21 -34.28
C LEU A 741 16.63 -11.49 -34.33
N LYS A 742 16.63 -10.19 -34.07
CA LYS A 742 17.82 -9.39 -33.72
C LYS A 742 18.18 -9.60 -32.24
N ALA A 743 19.41 -9.27 -31.86
CA ALA A 743 19.87 -9.31 -30.46
C ALA A 743 19.16 -8.30 -29.53
N GLU A 744 18.43 -7.34 -30.09
CA GLU A 744 17.65 -6.34 -29.34
C GLU A 744 16.33 -6.89 -28.78
N SER A 745 15.78 -7.97 -29.37
CA SER A 745 14.56 -8.61 -28.88
C SER A 745 14.82 -9.39 -27.60
N PHE A 746 13.94 -9.26 -26.61
CA PHE A 746 14.04 -9.91 -25.30
C PHE A 746 15.29 -9.54 -24.46
N CYS A 747 16.05 -8.50 -24.83
CA CYS A 747 17.31 -8.16 -24.17
C CYS A 747 17.17 -7.78 -22.67
N LYS A 748 15.96 -7.41 -22.24
CA LYS A 748 15.58 -7.11 -20.84
C LYS A 748 14.82 -8.24 -20.12
N LEU A 749 14.54 -9.38 -20.77
CA LEU A 749 13.64 -10.38 -20.22
C LEU A 749 14.25 -11.03 -18.99
N THR A 750 13.70 -10.76 -17.80
CA THR A 750 14.18 -11.31 -16.52
C THR A 750 13.46 -12.59 -16.12
N THR A 751 12.17 -12.69 -16.46
CA THR A 751 11.26 -13.70 -15.91
C THR A 751 10.37 -14.28 -17.00
N LEU A 752 10.40 -15.60 -17.17
CA LEU A 752 9.55 -16.34 -18.09
C LEU A 752 8.75 -17.41 -17.36
N LYS A 753 7.43 -17.41 -17.54
CA LYS A 753 6.51 -18.41 -16.97
C LYS A 753 5.73 -19.10 -18.08
N VAL A 754 5.77 -20.43 -18.11
CA VAL A 754 5.11 -21.26 -19.12
C VAL A 754 4.36 -22.40 -18.44
N LYS A 755 3.03 -22.37 -18.50
CA LYS A 755 2.14 -23.30 -17.79
C LYS A 755 1.16 -23.96 -18.74
N SER A 756 1.01 -25.28 -18.66
CA SER A 756 0.03 -26.08 -19.46
C SER A 756 0.04 -25.78 -20.97
N CYS A 757 1.21 -25.49 -21.54
CA CYS A 757 1.38 -25.22 -22.97
C CYS A 757 1.75 -26.52 -23.69
N ASP A 758 0.76 -27.39 -23.88
CA ASP A 758 1.00 -28.82 -24.13
C ASP A 758 1.75 -29.16 -25.43
N LYS A 759 1.59 -28.40 -26.53
CA LYS A 759 2.36 -28.63 -27.76
C LYS A 759 3.80 -28.13 -27.72
N LEU A 760 4.18 -27.26 -26.78
CA LEU A 760 5.48 -26.61 -26.78
C LEU A 760 6.58 -27.60 -26.37
N SER A 761 7.41 -28.00 -27.32
CA SER A 761 8.47 -28.99 -27.12
C SER A 761 9.80 -28.41 -26.62
N PHE A 762 10.03 -27.11 -26.87
CA PHE A 762 11.13 -26.34 -26.29
C PHE A 762 10.75 -24.86 -26.14
N ILE A 763 11.40 -24.13 -25.23
CA ILE A 763 11.10 -22.70 -25.01
C ILE A 763 11.70 -21.84 -26.12
N PHE A 764 13.04 -21.91 -26.27
CA PHE A 764 13.81 -21.12 -27.23
C PHE A 764 14.84 -22.01 -27.94
N SER A 765 15.26 -21.61 -29.14
CA SER A 765 16.46 -22.17 -29.76
C SER A 765 17.72 -21.62 -29.08
N PHE A 766 18.83 -22.36 -29.13
CA PHE A 766 20.14 -21.94 -28.62
C PHE A 766 20.64 -20.63 -29.29
N SER A 767 20.19 -20.36 -30.52
CA SER A 767 20.45 -19.09 -31.22
C SER A 767 19.72 -17.90 -30.58
N VAL A 768 18.51 -18.08 -30.06
CA VAL A 768 17.77 -17.04 -29.31
C VAL A 768 18.24 -16.93 -27.86
N ALA A 769 18.73 -18.02 -27.25
CA ALA A 769 19.30 -18.02 -25.90
C ALA A 769 20.41 -16.97 -25.70
N ARG A 770 21.20 -16.71 -26.75
CA ARG A 770 22.27 -15.68 -26.77
C ARG A 770 21.75 -14.24 -26.70
N SER A 771 20.45 -14.01 -26.95
CA SER A 771 19.79 -12.71 -26.87
C SER A 771 19.08 -12.46 -25.52
N LEU A 772 19.30 -13.32 -24.51
CA LEU A 772 18.62 -13.28 -23.21
C LEU A 772 19.57 -12.96 -22.04
N PRO A 773 20.39 -11.89 -22.10
CA PRO A 773 21.46 -11.64 -21.12
C PRO A 773 20.98 -11.31 -19.70
N GLN A 774 19.71 -10.97 -19.52
CA GLN A 774 19.13 -10.58 -18.23
C GLN A 774 18.20 -11.66 -17.63
N LEU A 775 18.09 -12.84 -18.26
CA LEU A 775 17.13 -13.87 -17.85
C LEU A 775 17.56 -14.60 -16.57
N GLN A 776 16.80 -14.35 -15.49
CA GLN A 776 17.06 -14.87 -14.15
C GLN A 776 16.15 -16.05 -13.80
N THR A 777 14.88 -15.98 -14.21
CA THR A 777 13.84 -16.95 -13.81
C THR A 777 13.17 -17.58 -15.02
N ILE A 778 13.15 -18.92 -15.06
CA ILE A 778 12.31 -19.71 -15.98
C ILE A 778 11.48 -20.67 -15.13
N GLU A 779 10.16 -20.58 -15.24
CA GLU A 779 9.18 -21.43 -14.55
C GLU A 779 8.38 -22.22 -15.59
N VAL A 780 8.57 -23.54 -15.66
CA VAL A 780 7.80 -24.44 -16.55
C VAL A 780 6.95 -25.38 -15.71
N ILE A 781 5.64 -25.36 -15.91
CA ILE A 781 4.69 -26.17 -15.13
C ILE A 781 3.74 -26.92 -16.08
N ALA A 782 3.60 -28.23 -15.89
CA ALA A 782 2.58 -29.08 -16.53
C ALA A 782 2.50 -29.02 -18.08
N CYS A 783 3.59 -28.68 -18.78
CA CYS A 783 3.64 -28.65 -20.25
C CYS A 783 4.04 -30.05 -20.79
N LYS A 784 3.07 -30.85 -21.25
CA LYS A 784 3.25 -32.31 -21.44
C LYS A 784 4.35 -32.73 -22.41
N ASN A 785 4.56 -32.01 -23.52
CA ASN A 785 5.55 -32.38 -24.55
C ASN A 785 6.89 -31.65 -24.43
N MET A 786 7.13 -30.88 -23.36
CA MET A 786 8.38 -30.14 -23.15
C MET A 786 9.56 -31.11 -22.99
N LYS A 787 10.53 -31.05 -23.90
CA LYS A 787 11.75 -31.89 -23.90
C LYS A 787 12.98 -31.14 -23.43
N GLU A 788 13.15 -29.91 -23.90
CA GLU A 788 14.37 -29.11 -23.75
C GLU A 788 14.01 -27.67 -23.40
N ILE A 789 14.78 -27.01 -22.52
CA ILE A 789 14.56 -25.58 -22.24
C ILE A 789 15.14 -24.73 -23.38
N PHE A 790 16.39 -25.01 -23.76
CA PHE A 790 17.08 -24.39 -24.89
C PHE A 790 17.51 -25.47 -25.87
N ALA A 791 16.87 -25.52 -27.04
CA ALA A 791 17.09 -26.59 -28.02
C ALA A 791 18.08 -26.20 -29.11
N VAL A 792 18.87 -27.16 -29.61
CA VAL A 792 19.80 -26.94 -30.72
C VAL A 792 19.06 -27.21 -32.04
N VAL A 793 18.44 -26.16 -32.58
CA VAL A 793 17.54 -26.15 -33.76
C VAL A 793 17.85 -24.95 -34.67
#